data_AF-A0ABD1R952-F1
#
_entry.id   AF-A0ABD1R952-F1
#
_cell.length_a   1.000
_cell.length_b   1.000
_cell.length_c   1.000
_cell.angle_alpha   90.00
_cell.angle_beta   90.00
_cell.angle_gamma   90.00
#
_symmetry.space_group_name_H-M   'P 1'
#
loop_
_entity.id
_entity.type
_entity.pdbx_description
1 polymer ?
#
loop_
_entity_poly.entity_id
_entity_poly.type
_entity_poly.pdbx_seq_one_letter_code
_entity_poly.pdbx_strand_id
1 'polypeptide(L)'
;MSTAVITPLFRHPHRYGGGYRPTPKFHLNSRKARPFYLNYTQSSRLMFNGACSLSSRHFKPAKALCLRASSTDIAVVETSESSDVLFSETFQLKRPEKVEGKITIRLESGKDAENWQLTVGCNLPGKWILHWGVNHIGDVGSEWDQPPPDMRPPGSIPIKDYAIETPLEKSLASEGESIYEVKIDFNTNSSIAAINFVLKDEETGSWYQHKGRDFKLPLIDYLQDNGNIVGPKKGLGIWTGSLGHIANILLKPEAANSKEDIGELSFQKRDLQGFYEEQAVVKETLVDSSVSVSVRHCLETAKNLLYMETDLPGDVIVHWGICKDEGKTWEIPSEPYPPATSIFKDKALRTLLQRKDGGHGSLGSFILDEGFVAFVFVLKLNENTWLNCHGNDFYIPLSSCSDPAIHSGQTHSEDEGQHKESSPLLISDNASEENQEVSAYTDEIINEIRSLVTDISSEKSRKTKSKKAQESILQEIEKLAAEAYSIFRSSIPTFTETDLLEEALEPPVKISSGTGSGFEILCQGFNWESHKSGKWYMELHEKASKLASIGFTVIWLPPPTDSVSPEGYMPRDLFNLNSRYGNIDELKVLVKEFHKVGIRVLGDVVLNHRCAQYKNQNGIWNIFGGRLNWDDSAVVADDPHFQGRGNKSSGDNFHAAPNIDHSQEFVRRDIKEWLHWLRKEIGYDGWRLDFVRGFWGGYVKDYLEATEPYFAVGEYWDSLSYTYGEMDHNQDAHRQRIIDWINATNGTAGAFDVTTKGILHSTLERCEYWRLSDEKGKPPGVVGWWPSRAVTFIENHDTGSTQGHWRFPGGKEIQGYAYILTHPGTPSVFHDHIFSEYQSEISTLISIRNRNKINCRSTVKIVKAERDVYAAMIDEKLAMKIGPGRYKPSNGSRNWSLAAEGRDYKIWEAS
;
A
#
# COMPACT_ATOMS: atom_id res chain seq x y z
N MET A 1 15.46 -20.35 74.74
CA MET A 1 16.21 -20.05 73.51
C MET A 1 15.60 -18.75 72.99
N SER A 2 15.99 -17.55 73.45
CA SER A 2 17.35 -17.01 73.66
C SER A 2 18.07 -16.83 72.31
N THR A 3 18.59 -15.66 71.92
CA THR A 3 18.70 -14.33 72.56
C THR A 3 18.98 -13.31 71.43
N ALA A 4 18.42 -12.10 71.29
CA ALA A 4 17.86 -11.07 72.20
C ALA A 4 18.90 -10.22 72.95
N VAL A 5 19.03 -8.94 72.56
CA VAL A 5 19.61 -7.80 73.31
C VAL A 5 18.75 -6.57 73.04
N ILE A 6 18.48 -5.73 74.05
CA ILE A 6 17.36 -4.76 74.05
C ILE A 6 17.72 -3.50 74.87
N THR A 7 17.26 -2.31 74.44
CA THR A 7 17.02 -1.09 75.29
C THR A 7 18.26 -0.43 75.96
N PRO A 8 18.17 0.70 76.71
CA PRO A 8 17.00 1.52 77.10
C PRO A 8 17.04 3.04 76.76
N LEU A 9 15.98 3.73 77.19
CA LEU A 9 15.59 5.12 76.93
C LEU A 9 16.02 6.13 78.01
N PHE A 10 16.03 7.42 77.62
CA PHE A 10 15.80 8.64 78.42
C PHE A 10 16.54 8.92 79.75
N ARG A 11 17.29 10.04 79.78
CA ARG A 11 17.07 11.12 80.77
C ARG A 11 17.61 12.48 80.29
N HIS A 12 16.97 13.56 80.76
CA HIS A 12 17.30 14.99 80.55
C HIS A 12 18.33 15.47 81.60
N PRO A 13 19.09 16.61 81.44
CA PRO A 13 18.50 17.96 81.26
C PRO A 13 19.30 19.06 80.49
N HIS A 14 18.65 20.23 80.40
CA HIS A 14 19.11 21.64 80.25
C HIS A 14 20.61 21.99 79.98
N ARG A 15 20.88 22.82 78.95
CA ARG A 15 21.10 24.30 78.99
C ARG A 15 22.20 24.72 79.98
N TYR A 16 23.30 25.41 79.63
CA TYR A 16 23.76 26.10 78.40
C TYR A 16 25.28 25.85 78.22
N GLY A 17 26.03 26.28 77.19
CA GLY A 17 25.85 27.16 76.01
C GLY A 17 27.09 28.08 75.86
N GLY A 18 27.42 28.68 74.71
CA GLY A 18 26.75 28.73 73.41
C GLY A 18 27.69 29.31 72.31
N GLY A 19 27.15 29.71 71.15
CA GLY A 19 27.94 30.30 70.07
C GLY A 19 27.23 30.27 68.71
N TYR A 20 26.89 31.47 68.20
CA TYR A 20 26.35 31.78 66.87
C TYR A 20 25.01 31.14 66.42
N ARG A 21 24.26 31.94 65.65
CA ARG A 21 22.85 31.80 65.20
C ARG A 21 22.61 32.93 64.16
N PRO A 22 21.47 32.99 63.41
CA PRO A 22 20.31 32.10 63.41
C PRO A 22 19.90 31.58 62.01
N THR A 23 18.82 30.78 61.95
CA THR A 23 17.99 30.56 60.74
C THR A 23 16.92 31.65 60.58
N PRO A 24 16.20 31.71 59.44
CA PRO A 24 14.76 31.44 59.53
C PRO A 24 14.15 30.74 58.28
N LYS A 25 12.80 30.78 58.16
CA LYS A 25 11.92 30.06 57.22
C LYS A 25 11.24 31.01 56.20
N PHE A 26 10.91 30.44 55.02
CA PHE A 26 9.72 30.72 54.15
C PHE A 26 9.46 32.10 53.51
N HIS A 27 8.76 32.03 52.35
CA HIS A 27 7.97 33.06 51.61
C HIS A 27 8.63 34.04 50.60
N LEU A 28 7.91 34.15 49.46
CA LEU A 28 7.72 35.26 48.50
C LEU A 28 8.86 35.86 47.63
N ASN A 29 8.70 35.66 46.31
CA ASN A 29 8.77 36.64 45.21
C ASN A 29 9.94 37.65 45.06
N SER A 30 10.59 37.56 43.87
CA SER A 30 11.10 38.70 43.06
C SER A 30 12.42 39.37 43.53
N ARG A 31 13.19 40.19 42.76
CA ARG A 31 13.16 40.64 41.34
C ARG A 31 14.48 41.39 40.98
N LYS A 32 14.90 41.35 39.69
CA LYS A 32 15.83 42.32 39.03
C LYS A 32 17.27 42.36 39.65
N ALA A 33 18.27 43.10 39.14
CA ALA A 33 18.41 44.11 38.07
C ALA A 33 19.81 43.94 37.39
N ARG A 34 20.40 44.77 36.50
CA ARG A 34 20.16 46.06 35.79
C ARG A 34 21.29 46.16 34.71
N PRO A 35 21.34 47.12 33.75
CA PRO A 35 20.34 48.04 33.17
C PRO A 35 20.02 47.55 31.72
N PHE A 36 19.86 48.26 30.58
CA PHE A 36 19.58 49.66 30.14
C PHE A 36 18.84 49.54 28.74
N TYR A 37 18.59 50.51 27.86
CA TYR A 37 18.81 51.97 27.75
C TYR A 37 17.67 52.66 26.94
N LEU A 38 17.79 53.97 26.79
CA LEU A 38 17.16 54.94 25.84
C LEU A 38 16.07 54.49 24.81
N ASN A 39 14.81 54.89 25.10
CA ASN A 39 13.96 55.89 24.38
C ASN A 39 13.54 55.68 22.89
N TYR A 40 12.35 56.14 22.38
CA TYR A 40 11.33 57.09 22.91
C TYR A 40 9.91 56.99 22.23
N THR A 41 8.82 57.13 23.00
CA THR A 41 7.45 57.71 22.66
C THR A 41 6.56 57.12 21.52
N GLN A 42 5.21 57.29 21.46
CA GLN A 42 4.21 58.04 22.27
C GLN A 42 2.74 57.48 22.20
N SER A 43 2.00 57.53 23.34
CA SER A 43 0.58 57.98 23.59
C SER A 43 -0.66 57.55 22.73
N SER A 44 -1.90 57.39 23.26
CA SER A 44 -2.47 57.04 24.61
C SER A 44 -4.03 56.97 24.64
N ARG A 45 -4.62 56.27 25.65
CA ARG A 45 -6.00 56.42 26.25
C ARG A 45 -7.24 56.03 25.38
N LEU A 46 -8.45 55.71 25.88
CA LEU A 46 -9.04 55.49 27.24
C LEU A 46 -10.24 54.49 27.18
N MET A 47 -10.92 54.20 28.31
CA MET A 47 -12.04 53.22 28.43
C MET A 47 -13.45 53.85 28.30
N PHE A 48 -14.49 53.05 27.97
CA PHE A 48 -15.69 52.85 28.82
C PHE A 48 -16.64 51.70 28.36
N ASN A 49 -17.60 51.32 29.22
CA ASN A 49 -18.65 50.31 28.99
C ASN A 49 -19.81 50.80 28.09
N GLY A 50 -20.57 49.87 27.49
CA GLY A 50 -21.93 50.13 27.03
C GLY A 50 -22.58 48.97 26.27
N ALA A 51 -23.69 48.43 26.77
CA ALA A 51 -24.55 47.49 26.06
C ALA A 51 -26.00 48.00 26.06
N CYS A 52 -26.68 47.93 24.92
CA CYS A 52 -28.14 48.04 24.81
C CYS A 52 -28.63 47.35 23.55
N SER A 53 -29.90 46.94 23.57
CA SER A 53 -30.58 46.22 22.49
C SER A 53 -31.87 46.96 22.10
N LEU A 54 -32.73 46.30 21.29
CA LEU A 54 -34.02 46.74 20.75
C LEU A 54 -33.95 47.49 19.39
N SER A 55 -34.93 47.36 18.49
CA SER A 55 -35.65 46.20 17.92
C SER A 55 -36.78 46.72 17.01
N SER A 56 -37.22 45.89 16.05
CA SER A 56 -38.49 46.06 15.28
C SER A 56 -38.50 47.22 14.26
N ARG A 57 -39.36 47.22 13.21
CA ARG A 57 -40.46 46.30 12.87
C ARG A 57 -40.68 46.25 11.34
N HIS A 58 -41.40 45.22 10.88
CA HIS A 58 -41.74 44.99 9.46
C HIS A 58 -42.61 46.07 8.82
N PHE A 59 -42.60 46.17 7.48
CA PHE A 59 -43.82 46.11 6.66
C PHE A 59 -43.54 45.72 5.18
N LYS A 60 -44.47 45.01 4.55
CA LYS A 60 -44.65 44.82 3.09
C LYS A 60 -46.09 45.28 2.77
N PRO A 61 -46.40 45.94 1.62
CA PRO A 61 -46.87 45.13 0.48
C PRO A 61 -46.67 45.71 -0.96
N ALA A 62 -46.77 44.77 -1.93
CA ALA A 62 -47.38 44.86 -3.27
C ALA A 62 -47.14 46.04 -4.27
N LYS A 63 -46.44 45.68 -5.37
CA LYS A 63 -46.76 45.91 -6.80
C LYS A 63 -47.59 47.14 -7.26
N ALA A 64 -47.00 47.90 -8.20
CA ALA A 64 -47.67 48.38 -9.42
C ALA A 64 -46.64 48.52 -10.57
N LEU A 65 -47.06 48.31 -11.83
CA LEU A 65 -46.26 48.64 -13.03
C LEU A 65 -46.72 49.97 -13.62
N CYS A 66 -45.82 50.71 -14.28
CA CYS A 66 -46.17 51.52 -15.45
C CYS A 66 -44.96 51.64 -16.40
N LEU A 67 -45.23 51.85 -17.71
CA LEU A 67 -44.25 51.77 -18.80
C LEU A 67 -44.35 52.99 -19.73
N ARG A 68 -43.20 53.60 -20.06
CA ARG A 68 -42.79 54.22 -21.36
C ARG A 68 -41.37 54.80 -21.16
N ALA A 69 -40.37 54.45 -21.97
CA ALA A 69 -40.14 54.81 -23.39
C ALA A 69 -39.70 56.28 -23.54
N SER A 70 -38.72 56.65 -24.39
CA SER A 70 -38.06 55.94 -25.51
C SER A 70 -36.73 56.60 -25.91
N SER A 71 -35.90 55.92 -26.73
CA SER A 71 -34.84 56.49 -27.61
C SER A 71 -33.63 57.11 -26.87
N THR A 72 -32.37 56.80 -27.19
CA THR A 72 -31.78 56.76 -28.55
C THR A 72 -30.88 55.56 -28.84
N ASP A 73 -30.97 55.04 -30.07
CA ASP A 73 -29.95 54.18 -30.67
C ASP A 73 -28.67 54.97 -30.98
N ILE A 74 -27.50 54.32 -30.87
CA ILE A 74 -26.28 54.69 -31.60
C ILE A 74 -25.67 53.44 -32.21
N ALA A 75 -25.74 53.37 -33.54
CA ALA A 75 -24.91 52.63 -34.49
C ALA A 75 -24.34 51.24 -34.09
N VAL A 76 -24.85 50.21 -34.78
CA VAL A 76 -23.96 49.14 -35.27
C VAL A 76 -22.90 49.79 -36.15
N VAL A 77 -21.62 49.47 -35.92
CA VAL A 77 -20.52 49.81 -36.82
C VAL A 77 -19.97 48.51 -37.39
N GLU A 78 -20.25 48.27 -38.67
CA GLU A 78 -19.47 47.32 -39.48
C GLU A 78 -18.18 48.03 -39.93
N THR A 79 -17.05 47.73 -39.30
CA THR A 79 -15.72 48.03 -39.84
C THR A 79 -15.17 46.78 -40.51
N SER A 80 -15.26 46.74 -41.84
CA SER A 80 -14.68 45.67 -42.66
C SER A 80 -13.22 45.97 -43.00
N GLU A 81 -12.31 45.69 -42.07
CA GLU A 81 -10.86 45.65 -42.33
C GLU A 81 -10.23 44.39 -41.71
N SER A 82 -9.06 43.99 -42.21
CA SER A 82 -8.57 42.61 -42.11
C SER A 82 -8.19 42.18 -40.68
N SER A 83 -8.86 41.14 -40.16
CA SER A 83 -8.40 40.39 -38.99
C SER A 83 -8.05 38.96 -39.40
N ASP A 84 -6.75 38.64 -39.37
CA ASP A 84 -6.28 37.28 -39.63
C ASP A 84 -6.69 36.36 -38.48
N VAL A 85 -7.26 35.20 -38.84
CA VAL A 85 -7.57 34.12 -37.91
C VAL A 85 -6.28 33.32 -37.71
N LEU A 86 -5.60 33.57 -36.59
CA LEU A 86 -4.33 32.91 -36.25
C LEU A 86 -4.52 31.41 -35.97
N PHE A 87 -5.68 31.05 -35.41
CA PHE A 87 -5.99 29.67 -35.01
C PHE A 87 -7.50 29.43 -34.99
N SER A 88 -7.95 28.22 -35.32
CA SER A 88 -9.34 27.78 -35.13
C SER A 88 -9.43 26.25 -35.13
N GLU A 89 -9.77 25.63 -34.01
CA GLU A 89 -9.89 24.17 -33.87
C GLU A 89 -11.10 23.77 -33.00
N THR A 90 -11.63 22.57 -33.20
CA THR A 90 -12.71 21.98 -32.37
C THR A 90 -12.26 20.63 -31.83
N PHE A 91 -12.01 20.58 -30.52
CA PHE A 91 -11.57 19.39 -29.80
C PHE A 91 -12.78 18.55 -29.37
N GLN A 92 -12.69 17.24 -29.61
CA GLN A 92 -13.68 16.26 -29.14
C GLN A 92 -13.34 15.81 -27.73
N LEU A 93 -14.35 15.75 -26.86
CA LEU A 93 -14.25 15.47 -25.43
C LEU A 93 -15.12 14.25 -25.09
N LYS A 94 -14.72 13.47 -24.09
CA LYS A 94 -15.56 12.42 -23.52
C LYS A 94 -15.89 12.75 -22.07
N ARG A 95 -17.18 12.80 -21.75
CA ARG A 95 -17.73 13.15 -20.43
C ARG A 95 -18.38 11.91 -19.80
N PRO A 96 -18.12 11.60 -18.52
CA PRO A 96 -18.88 10.57 -17.81
C PRO A 96 -20.33 11.03 -17.55
N GLU A 97 -21.29 10.14 -17.78
CA GLU A 97 -22.70 10.30 -17.46
C GLU A 97 -23.27 9.06 -16.76
N LYS A 98 -24.15 9.27 -15.78
CA LYS A 98 -24.72 8.22 -14.94
C LYS A 98 -26.05 7.76 -15.49
N VAL A 99 -26.11 6.50 -15.92
CA VAL A 99 -27.31 5.82 -16.39
C VAL A 99 -27.83 4.92 -15.28
N GLU A 100 -29.08 5.11 -14.88
CA GLU A 100 -29.77 4.27 -13.91
C GLU A 100 -30.40 3.04 -14.58
N GLY A 101 -30.44 1.91 -13.86
CA GLY A 101 -31.06 0.67 -14.32
C GLY A 101 -31.26 -0.31 -13.16
N LYS A 102 -31.44 -1.60 -13.47
CA LYS A 102 -31.80 -2.63 -12.49
C LYS A 102 -30.99 -3.92 -12.63
N ILE A 103 -30.65 -4.50 -11.48
CA ILE A 103 -30.25 -5.91 -11.33
C ILE A 103 -31.48 -6.69 -10.86
N THR A 104 -31.81 -7.79 -11.53
CA THR A 104 -32.96 -8.65 -11.22
C THR A 104 -32.49 -10.00 -10.70
N ILE A 105 -33.07 -10.50 -9.62
CA ILE A 105 -32.73 -11.78 -9.01
C ILE A 105 -34.03 -12.56 -8.80
N ARG A 106 -34.09 -13.79 -9.33
CA ARG A 106 -35.26 -14.66 -9.24
C ARG A 106 -34.86 -16.07 -8.82
N LEU A 107 -35.62 -16.65 -7.90
CA LEU A 107 -35.48 -18.05 -7.50
C LEU A 107 -36.80 -18.77 -7.76
N GLU A 108 -36.77 -19.84 -8.56
CA GLU A 108 -37.94 -20.62 -8.98
C GLU A 108 -37.71 -22.12 -8.68
N SER A 109 -38.75 -22.82 -8.24
CA SER A 109 -38.72 -24.26 -8.00
C SER A 109 -38.79 -25.04 -9.31
N GLY A 110 -37.97 -26.09 -9.45
CA GLY A 110 -37.97 -26.99 -10.59
C GLY A 110 -39.17 -27.95 -10.62
N LYS A 111 -39.05 -29.00 -11.44
CA LYS A 111 -40.12 -30.01 -11.64
C LYS A 111 -40.36 -30.90 -10.40
N ASP A 112 -39.36 -31.02 -9.55
CA ASP A 112 -39.37 -31.76 -8.29
C ASP A 112 -38.90 -30.83 -7.17
N ALA A 113 -39.45 -30.98 -5.96
CA ALA A 113 -39.27 -30.02 -4.86
C ALA A 113 -37.80 -29.79 -4.41
N GLU A 114 -36.90 -30.71 -4.74
CA GLU A 114 -35.48 -30.64 -4.37
C GLU A 114 -34.63 -29.81 -5.35
N ASN A 115 -35.11 -29.63 -6.58
CA ASN A 115 -34.42 -28.96 -7.69
C ASN A 115 -34.88 -27.49 -7.81
N TRP A 116 -33.95 -26.56 -8.01
CA TRP A 116 -34.21 -25.12 -8.00
C TRP A 116 -33.38 -24.39 -9.08
N GLN A 117 -33.94 -23.31 -9.64
CA GLN A 117 -33.27 -22.46 -10.62
C GLN A 117 -33.15 -21.03 -10.08
N LEU A 118 -31.92 -20.53 -10.01
CA LEU A 118 -31.59 -19.14 -9.74
C LEU A 118 -31.33 -18.42 -11.07
N THR A 119 -32.12 -17.39 -11.38
CA THR A 119 -31.85 -16.46 -12.49
C THR A 119 -31.31 -15.14 -11.92
N VAL A 120 -30.16 -14.67 -12.43
CA VAL A 120 -29.60 -13.35 -12.14
C VAL A 120 -29.47 -12.57 -13.45
N GLY A 121 -29.85 -11.30 -13.46
CA GLY A 121 -29.80 -10.48 -14.67
C GLY A 121 -29.66 -8.98 -14.44
N CYS A 122 -29.44 -8.23 -15.52
CA CYS A 122 -29.26 -6.78 -15.54
C CYS A 122 -29.84 -6.18 -16.84
N ASN A 123 -30.58 -5.06 -16.77
CA ASN A 123 -31.14 -4.39 -17.96
C ASN A 123 -30.27 -3.24 -18.52
N LEU A 124 -29.12 -2.96 -17.91
CA LEU A 124 -28.18 -1.96 -18.42
C LEU A 124 -27.36 -2.52 -19.60
N PRO A 125 -27.03 -1.70 -20.62
CA PRO A 125 -26.15 -2.13 -21.70
C PRO A 125 -24.72 -2.39 -21.18
N GLY A 126 -24.16 -3.53 -21.56
CA GLY A 126 -22.75 -3.85 -21.31
C GLY A 126 -22.39 -5.29 -21.61
N LYS A 127 -21.17 -5.70 -21.26
CA LYS A 127 -20.74 -7.10 -21.25
C LYS A 127 -20.68 -7.59 -19.80
N TRP A 128 -21.80 -8.11 -19.35
CA TRP A 128 -22.00 -8.52 -17.96
C TRP A 128 -21.46 -9.92 -17.68
N ILE A 129 -20.74 -10.04 -16.56
CA ILE A 129 -20.23 -11.28 -15.99
C ILE A 129 -20.78 -11.43 -14.57
N LEU A 130 -21.29 -12.62 -14.23
CA LEU A 130 -21.56 -13.02 -12.86
C LEU A 130 -20.28 -13.63 -12.28
N HIS A 131 -19.71 -13.02 -11.24
CA HIS A 131 -18.59 -13.58 -10.49
C HIS A 131 -19.14 -14.15 -9.18
N TRP A 132 -19.02 -15.47 -8.97
CA TRP A 132 -19.79 -16.16 -7.93
C TRP A 132 -19.15 -17.43 -7.38
N GLY A 133 -19.59 -17.81 -6.17
CA GLY A 133 -19.12 -18.96 -5.41
C GLY A 133 -20.19 -19.48 -4.45
N VAL A 134 -19.87 -20.54 -3.71
CA VAL A 134 -20.77 -21.17 -2.72
C VAL A 134 -20.17 -21.11 -1.32
N ASN A 135 -20.99 -21.38 -0.30
CA ASN A 135 -20.54 -21.82 1.02
C ASN A 135 -21.11 -23.20 1.31
N HIS A 136 -20.33 -24.03 1.99
CA HIS A 136 -20.73 -25.34 2.48
C HIS A 136 -21.26 -25.30 3.91
N ILE A 137 -21.95 -26.38 4.31
CA ILE A 137 -22.52 -26.53 5.66
C ILE A 137 -21.39 -26.76 6.67
N GLY A 138 -21.00 -25.69 7.36
CA GLY A 138 -19.93 -25.69 8.36
C GLY A 138 -19.01 -24.46 8.26
N ASP A 139 -19.03 -23.76 7.12
CA ASP A 139 -18.16 -22.61 6.87
C ASP A 139 -18.50 -21.43 7.79
N VAL A 140 -17.47 -20.91 8.50
CA VAL A 140 -17.60 -19.73 9.36
C VAL A 140 -16.77 -18.59 8.78
N GLY A 141 -17.29 -17.91 7.76
CA GLY A 141 -16.58 -16.80 7.13
C GLY A 141 -17.32 -16.06 6.02
N SER A 142 -16.57 -15.27 5.28
CA SER A 142 -16.96 -14.69 3.98
C SER A 142 -16.09 -15.21 2.84
N GLU A 143 -15.28 -16.24 3.11
CA GLU A 143 -14.57 -17.03 2.10
C GLU A 143 -15.60 -17.91 1.37
N TRP A 144 -15.38 -18.20 0.08
CA TRP A 144 -16.26 -18.99 -0.78
C TRP A 144 -15.50 -20.20 -1.32
N ASP A 145 -16.22 -21.15 -1.91
CA ASP A 145 -15.67 -22.21 -2.75
C ASP A 145 -16.23 -22.12 -4.18
N GLN A 146 -15.54 -22.72 -5.16
CA GLN A 146 -16.14 -22.91 -6.49
C GLN A 146 -17.39 -23.81 -6.38
N PRO A 147 -18.52 -23.46 -7.05
CA PRO A 147 -19.69 -24.35 -7.12
C PRO A 147 -19.33 -25.73 -7.72
N PRO A 148 -20.03 -26.81 -7.32
CA PRO A 148 -19.87 -28.14 -7.93
C PRO A 148 -20.00 -28.11 -9.46
N PRO A 149 -19.29 -28.98 -10.23
CA PRO A 149 -19.27 -28.92 -11.69
C PRO A 149 -20.64 -29.02 -12.38
N ASP A 150 -21.56 -29.76 -11.77
CA ASP A 150 -22.96 -29.94 -12.19
C ASP A 150 -23.82 -28.67 -12.05
N MET A 151 -23.38 -27.71 -11.23
CA MET A 151 -24.04 -26.44 -10.94
C MET A 151 -23.47 -25.27 -11.78
N ARG A 152 -22.53 -25.53 -12.69
CA ARG A 152 -21.84 -24.50 -13.51
C ARG A 152 -22.52 -24.33 -14.88
N PRO A 153 -23.08 -23.15 -15.22
CA PRO A 153 -23.65 -22.93 -16.54
C PRO A 153 -22.58 -22.97 -17.66
N PRO A 154 -22.98 -23.22 -18.93
CA PRO A 154 -22.08 -23.15 -20.07
C PRO A 154 -21.28 -21.85 -20.13
N GLY A 155 -20.01 -21.93 -20.54
CA GLY A 155 -19.12 -20.76 -20.61
C GLY A 155 -18.57 -20.28 -19.26
N SER A 156 -18.88 -20.94 -18.14
CA SER A 156 -18.27 -20.64 -16.84
C SER A 156 -16.76 -20.91 -16.82
N ILE A 157 -15.97 -19.91 -16.43
CA ILE A 157 -14.51 -19.97 -16.30
C ILE A 157 -14.13 -20.03 -14.81
N PRO A 158 -13.28 -20.97 -14.35
CA PRO A 158 -12.80 -20.98 -12.98
C PRO A 158 -11.86 -19.79 -12.70
N ILE A 159 -12.16 -19.02 -11.67
CA ILE A 159 -11.37 -17.87 -11.22
C ILE A 159 -10.76 -18.22 -9.86
N LYS A 160 -9.47 -18.58 -9.89
CA LYS A 160 -8.73 -19.10 -8.72
C LYS A 160 -9.37 -20.40 -8.21
N ASP A 161 -9.16 -20.71 -6.93
CA ASP A 161 -9.69 -21.87 -6.20
C ASP A 161 -11.10 -21.63 -5.61
N TYR A 162 -11.52 -20.38 -5.40
CA TYR A 162 -12.74 -20.04 -4.63
C TYR A 162 -13.95 -19.51 -5.42
N ALA A 163 -13.84 -19.23 -6.72
CA ALA A 163 -14.94 -18.64 -7.50
C ALA A 163 -14.95 -19.07 -8.97
N ILE A 164 -16.06 -18.80 -9.66
CA ILE A 164 -16.16 -18.88 -11.12
C ILE A 164 -16.75 -17.57 -11.69
N GLU A 165 -16.37 -17.23 -12.93
CA GLU A 165 -16.99 -16.18 -13.72
C GLU A 165 -17.82 -16.78 -14.85
N THR A 166 -19.10 -16.42 -14.90
CA THR A 166 -20.07 -16.89 -15.90
C THR A 166 -20.64 -15.69 -16.65
N PRO A 167 -20.49 -15.60 -17.98
CA PRO A 167 -21.11 -14.53 -18.76
C PRO A 167 -22.64 -14.54 -18.67
N LEU A 168 -23.26 -13.36 -18.69
CA LEU A 168 -24.71 -13.24 -18.85
C LEU A 168 -25.06 -13.21 -20.34
N GLU A 169 -25.99 -14.04 -20.76
CA GLU A 169 -26.48 -14.07 -22.15
C GLU A 169 -27.55 -13.00 -22.37
N LYS A 170 -27.56 -12.40 -23.57
CA LYS A 170 -28.52 -11.35 -23.91
C LYS A 170 -29.87 -11.97 -24.33
N SER A 171 -30.89 -11.84 -23.49
CA SER A 171 -32.27 -12.20 -23.81
C SER A 171 -33.09 -10.97 -24.25
N LEU A 172 -34.23 -11.22 -24.90
CA LEU A 172 -35.18 -10.19 -25.31
C LEU A 172 -36.37 -10.20 -24.35
N ALA A 173 -36.52 -9.14 -23.57
CA ALA A 173 -37.71 -8.97 -22.73
C ALA A 173 -38.94 -8.69 -23.61
N SER A 174 -40.12 -9.09 -23.13
CA SER A 174 -41.39 -8.98 -23.87
C SER A 174 -41.86 -7.54 -24.17
N GLU A 175 -41.18 -6.53 -23.63
CA GLU A 175 -41.46 -5.10 -23.85
C GLU A 175 -40.39 -4.40 -24.71
N GLY A 176 -39.42 -5.13 -25.24
CA GLY A 176 -38.38 -4.61 -26.15
C GLY A 176 -37.10 -4.12 -25.47
N GLU A 177 -37.06 -4.04 -24.15
CA GLU A 177 -35.80 -3.88 -23.42
C GLU A 177 -34.89 -5.11 -23.62
N SER A 178 -33.58 -4.85 -23.69
CA SER A 178 -32.56 -5.89 -23.67
C SER A 178 -32.19 -6.19 -22.23
N ILE A 179 -32.39 -7.43 -21.77
CA ILE A 179 -31.91 -7.89 -20.47
C ILE A 179 -30.80 -8.92 -20.68
N TYR A 180 -29.76 -8.82 -19.87
CA TYR A 180 -28.69 -9.81 -19.80
C TYR A 180 -29.02 -10.73 -18.62
N GLU A 181 -28.99 -12.05 -18.81
CA GLU A 181 -29.37 -13.01 -17.77
C GLU A 181 -28.46 -14.26 -17.76
N VAL A 182 -28.34 -14.88 -16.59
CA VAL A 182 -27.70 -16.18 -16.40
C VAL A 182 -28.57 -17.04 -15.49
N LYS A 183 -28.64 -18.34 -15.77
CA LYS A 183 -29.46 -19.32 -15.04
C LYS A 183 -28.55 -20.39 -14.44
N ILE A 184 -28.73 -20.63 -13.14
CA ILE A 184 -27.99 -21.60 -12.33
C ILE A 184 -29.00 -22.61 -11.79
N ASP A 185 -28.91 -23.84 -12.26
CA ASP A 185 -29.70 -24.97 -11.74
C ASP A 185 -28.93 -25.65 -10.61
N PHE A 186 -29.61 -25.95 -9.49
CA PHE A 186 -29.01 -26.60 -8.32
C PHE A 186 -30.00 -27.49 -7.57
N ASN A 187 -29.48 -28.39 -6.73
CA ASN A 187 -30.28 -29.29 -5.89
C ASN A 187 -29.99 -29.06 -4.39
N THR A 188 -31.05 -29.06 -3.58
CA THR A 188 -31.01 -28.74 -2.14
C THR A 188 -30.54 -29.87 -1.23
N ASN A 189 -30.26 -31.08 -1.75
CA ASN A 189 -29.56 -32.16 -1.04
C ASN A 189 -28.04 -32.09 -1.20
N SER A 190 -27.52 -31.07 -1.89
CA SER A 190 -26.09 -30.73 -1.85
C SER A 190 -25.68 -30.21 -0.46
N SER A 191 -24.39 -30.28 -0.14
CA SER A 191 -23.82 -29.74 1.09
C SER A 191 -23.65 -28.22 1.08
N ILE A 192 -24.45 -27.49 0.31
CA ILE A 192 -24.33 -26.04 0.09
C ILE A 192 -25.26 -25.29 1.04
N ALA A 193 -24.70 -24.40 1.85
CA ALA A 193 -25.42 -23.54 2.77
C ALA A 193 -25.89 -22.22 2.14
N ALA A 194 -25.14 -21.68 1.17
CA ALA A 194 -25.47 -20.43 0.47
C ALA A 194 -24.76 -20.31 -0.89
N ILE A 195 -25.32 -19.46 -1.76
CA ILE A 195 -24.66 -18.95 -2.98
C ILE A 195 -24.30 -17.48 -2.74
N ASN A 196 -23.07 -17.08 -3.09
CA ASN A 196 -22.60 -15.69 -3.01
C ASN A 196 -22.24 -15.20 -4.42
N PHE A 197 -22.62 -13.99 -4.81
CA PHE A 197 -22.30 -13.45 -6.13
C PHE A 197 -22.19 -11.91 -6.18
N VAL A 198 -21.53 -11.42 -7.23
CA VAL A 198 -21.51 -10.02 -7.67
C VAL A 198 -21.61 -9.95 -9.19
N LEU A 199 -22.11 -8.83 -9.71
CA LEU A 199 -22.06 -8.56 -11.14
C LEU A 199 -20.86 -7.68 -11.45
N LYS A 200 -20.23 -7.94 -12.60
CA LYS A 200 -19.05 -7.25 -13.12
C LYS A 200 -19.35 -6.83 -14.55
N ASP A 201 -19.15 -5.56 -14.87
CA ASP A 201 -19.23 -5.05 -16.24
C ASP A 201 -17.83 -5.07 -16.86
N GLU A 202 -17.57 -6.00 -17.77
CA GLU A 202 -16.23 -6.21 -18.34
C GLU A 202 -15.74 -5.00 -19.16
N GLU A 203 -16.66 -4.20 -19.71
CA GLU A 203 -16.35 -3.00 -20.50
C GLU A 203 -15.72 -1.88 -19.67
N THR A 204 -16.16 -1.71 -18.42
CA THR A 204 -15.68 -0.64 -17.52
C THR A 204 -14.80 -1.16 -16.39
N GLY A 205 -14.76 -2.48 -16.16
CA GLY A 205 -14.16 -3.10 -14.99
C GLY A 205 -14.95 -2.88 -13.70
N SER A 206 -16.16 -2.28 -13.77
CA SER A 206 -16.96 -1.93 -12.59
C SER A 206 -17.59 -3.15 -11.92
N TRP A 207 -17.56 -3.16 -10.59
CA TRP A 207 -18.15 -4.21 -9.76
C TRP A 207 -19.40 -3.70 -9.05
N TYR A 208 -20.43 -4.54 -9.01
CA TYR A 208 -21.77 -4.19 -8.53
C TYR A 208 -22.17 -5.12 -7.39
N GLN A 209 -22.34 -4.52 -6.21
CA GLN A 209 -22.52 -5.16 -4.92
C GLN A 209 -23.78 -4.64 -4.22
N HIS A 210 -24.47 -5.52 -3.49
CA HIS A 210 -25.62 -5.15 -2.68
C HIS A 210 -25.19 -4.41 -1.41
N LYS A 211 -25.42 -3.09 -1.37
CA LYS A 211 -25.07 -2.20 -0.23
C LYS A 211 -23.58 -2.25 0.16
N GLY A 212 -22.69 -2.43 -0.83
CA GLY A 212 -21.24 -2.55 -0.60
C GLY A 212 -20.82 -3.87 0.07
N ARG A 213 -21.58 -4.94 -0.19
CA ARG A 213 -21.25 -6.34 0.07
C ARG A 213 -21.78 -7.21 -1.07
N ASP A 214 -21.28 -8.43 -1.14
CA ASP A 214 -21.70 -9.40 -2.15
C ASP A 214 -23.14 -9.85 -1.89
N PHE A 215 -23.88 -10.17 -2.96
CA PHE A 215 -25.25 -10.68 -2.87
C PHE A 215 -25.19 -12.09 -2.26
N LYS A 216 -25.95 -12.35 -1.20
CA LYS A 216 -26.01 -13.68 -0.56
C LYS A 216 -27.41 -14.28 -0.62
N LEU A 217 -27.50 -15.48 -1.20
CA LEU A 217 -28.69 -16.32 -1.21
C LEU A 217 -28.48 -17.50 -0.25
N PRO A 218 -29.07 -17.51 0.95
CA PRO A 218 -29.03 -18.67 1.84
C PRO A 218 -29.92 -19.80 1.29
N LEU A 219 -29.41 -21.04 1.33
CA LEU A 219 -30.14 -22.26 0.97
C LEU A 219 -30.60 -23.07 2.19
N ILE A 220 -30.12 -22.74 3.39
CA ILE A 220 -30.56 -23.33 4.66
C ILE A 220 -30.77 -22.26 5.73
N ASP A 221 -31.51 -22.61 6.79
CA ASP A 221 -31.93 -21.70 7.87
C ASP A 221 -30.79 -21.31 8.85
N TYR A 222 -29.52 -21.60 8.50
CA TYR A 222 -28.34 -21.36 9.32
C TYR A 222 -27.48 -20.23 8.74
N LEU A 223 -27.81 -18.98 9.08
CA LEU A 223 -26.93 -17.81 8.95
C LEU A 223 -27.52 -16.65 9.76
N GLN A 224 -26.66 -15.83 10.39
CA GLN A 224 -27.09 -14.58 11.02
C GLN A 224 -27.43 -13.54 9.95
N ASP A 225 -28.56 -12.84 10.08
CA ASP A 225 -28.93 -11.77 9.17
C ASP A 225 -27.96 -10.59 9.27
N ASN A 226 -27.13 -10.46 8.24
CA ASN A 226 -26.11 -9.44 8.09
C ASN A 226 -26.51 -8.34 7.08
N GLY A 227 -27.77 -8.30 6.64
CA GLY A 227 -28.35 -7.23 5.83
C GLY A 227 -28.05 -7.28 4.32
N ASN A 228 -27.24 -8.23 3.85
CA ASN A 228 -26.96 -8.48 2.43
C ASN A 228 -27.65 -9.73 1.85
N ILE A 229 -28.60 -10.32 2.61
CA ILE A 229 -29.43 -11.44 2.16
C ILE A 229 -30.43 -10.97 1.10
N VAL A 230 -30.58 -11.77 0.04
CA VAL A 230 -31.63 -11.64 -1.00
C VAL A 230 -32.67 -12.73 -0.76
N GLY A 231 -33.97 -12.39 -0.77
CA GLY A 231 -35.03 -13.38 -0.54
C GLY A 231 -36.34 -12.86 0.04
N PRO A 232 -37.27 -13.75 0.45
CA PRO A 232 -38.61 -13.39 0.92
C PRO A 232 -38.60 -12.66 2.27
N LYS A 233 -38.68 -11.33 2.22
CA LYS A 233 -38.69 -10.44 3.39
C LYS A 233 -39.95 -10.62 4.23
N LYS A 234 -39.84 -11.27 5.40
CA LYS A 234 -40.89 -11.23 6.43
C LYS A 234 -40.97 -9.84 7.06
N GLY A 235 -42.16 -9.27 7.09
CA GLY A 235 -42.37 -7.88 7.48
C GLY A 235 -42.35 -7.61 8.99
N LEU A 236 -41.77 -6.46 9.34
CA LEU A 236 -42.21 -5.57 10.43
C LEU A 236 -42.42 -6.19 11.82
N GLY A 237 -41.33 -6.56 12.48
CA GLY A 237 -41.24 -6.40 13.94
C GLY A 237 -41.17 -4.91 14.28
N ILE A 238 -42.30 -4.30 14.67
CA ILE A 238 -42.38 -2.84 14.91
C ILE A 238 -41.58 -2.45 16.16
N TRP A 239 -40.65 -1.51 16.01
CA TRP A 239 -39.98 -0.84 17.13
C TRP A 239 -40.10 0.69 17.01
N THR A 240 -41.31 1.20 17.23
CA THR A 240 -41.56 2.62 17.49
C THR A 240 -41.21 2.94 18.94
N GLY A 241 -40.35 3.93 19.17
CA GLY A 241 -39.81 4.22 20.50
C GLY A 241 -40.77 4.91 21.48
N SER A 242 -40.44 4.77 22.77
CA SER A 242 -40.76 5.65 23.91
C SER A 242 -42.13 6.38 23.91
N LEU A 243 -43.16 5.76 24.52
CA LEU A 243 -44.22 6.40 25.30
C LEU A 243 -45.18 5.35 25.89
N GLY A 244 -45.93 5.70 26.96
CA GLY A 244 -47.25 5.10 27.22
C GLY A 244 -47.38 4.05 28.34
N HIS A 245 -47.77 4.53 29.52
CA HIS A 245 -48.37 3.85 30.67
C HIS A 245 -49.23 2.56 30.47
N ILE A 246 -49.07 1.65 31.43
CA ILE A 246 -50.09 0.97 32.28
C ILE A 246 -51.30 0.24 31.62
N ALA A 247 -51.51 -0.99 32.12
CA ALA A 247 -52.74 -1.82 32.16
C ALA A 247 -52.78 -3.05 31.23
N ASN A 248 -53.41 -4.19 31.58
CA ASN A 248 -53.67 -4.88 32.87
C ASN A 248 -54.25 -6.29 32.53
N ILE A 249 -54.53 -7.14 33.54
CA ILE A 249 -55.35 -8.39 33.43
C ILE A 249 -54.70 -9.52 32.61
N LEU A 250 -54.06 -10.51 33.25
CA LEU A 250 -54.65 -11.78 33.73
C LEU A 250 -55.29 -12.69 32.66
N LEU A 251 -54.71 -13.88 32.46
CA LEU A 251 -55.18 -15.09 33.15
C LEU A 251 -54.09 -16.21 33.20
N LYS A 252 -54.32 -17.20 34.06
CA LYS A 252 -53.53 -18.42 34.33
C LYS A 252 -54.45 -19.65 34.15
N PRO A 253 -54.00 -20.90 34.37
CA PRO A 253 -52.83 -21.61 33.84
C PRO A 253 -53.26 -23.00 33.26
N GLU A 254 -52.32 -23.87 32.89
CA GLU A 254 -52.26 -25.26 33.42
C GLU A 254 -50.91 -25.92 33.08
N ALA A 255 -50.65 -27.14 33.57
CA ALA A 255 -49.30 -27.70 33.69
C ALA A 255 -49.19 -29.19 33.37
N ALA A 256 -48.03 -29.60 32.84
CA ALA A 256 -47.54 -30.98 32.85
C ALA A 256 -46.00 -30.98 32.91
N ASN A 257 -45.42 -31.87 33.74
CA ASN A 257 -43.98 -32.08 33.83
C ASN A 257 -43.57 -33.29 32.98
N SER A 258 -42.52 -33.17 32.16
CA SER A 258 -41.71 -34.33 31.77
C SER A 258 -40.29 -33.92 31.38
N LYS A 259 -39.34 -34.25 32.27
CA LYS A 259 -37.91 -34.60 32.08
C LYS A 259 -37.08 -33.90 31.00
N GLU A 260 -35.88 -33.51 31.41
CA GLU A 260 -34.73 -33.34 30.53
C GLU A 260 -34.35 -34.68 29.88
N ASP A 261 -34.15 -34.66 28.56
CA ASP A 261 -33.25 -35.56 27.84
C ASP A 261 -32.34 -34.67 26.97
N ILE A 262 -31.04 -34.91 27.00
CA ILE A 262 -30.07 -34.12 26.23
C ILE A 262 -30.01 -34.68 24.81
N GLY A 263 -30.98 -34.27 24.00
CA GLY A 263 -31.06 -34.60 22.58
C GLY A 263 -30.08 -33.79 21.72
N GLU A 264 -29.64 -34.37 20.62
CA GLU A 264 -28.79 -33.72 19.62
C GLU A 264 -29.47 -32.49 19.00
N LEU A 265 -28.67 -31.51 18.57
CA LEU A 265 -29.16 -30.35 17.80
C LEU A 265 -29.59 -30.80 16.39
N SER A 266 -30.82 -31.28 16.25
CA SER A 266 -31.41 -31.66 14.98
C SER A 266 -31.52 -30.46 14.04
N PHE A 267 -30.70 -30.43 12.99
CA PHE A 267 -30.75 -29.40 11.95
C PHE A 267 -32.06 -29.50 11.16
N GLN A 268 -33.06 -28.69 11.49
CA GLN A 268 -34.29 -28.60 10.70
C GLN A 268 -34.03 -27.80 9.43
N LYS A 269 -33.98 -28.50 8.27
CA LYS A 269 -34.19 -27.86 6.96
C LYS A 269 -35.53 -27.11 6.99
N ARG A 270 -35.54 -25.83 6.61
CA ARG A 270 -36.73 -25.18 6.08
C ARG A 270 -36.85 -25.48 4.59
N ASP A 271 -38.08 -25.52 4.10
CA ASP A 271 -38.35 -25.52 2.67
C ASP A 271 -37.93 -24.18 2.06
N LEU A 272 -37.22 -24.22 0.92
CA LEU A 272 -36.96 -23.03 0.10
C LEU A 272 -38.29 -22.42 -0.36
N GLN A 273 -38.29 -21.09 -0.55
CA GLN A 273 -39.41 -20.37 -1.14
C GLN A 273 -38.92 -19.51 -2.29
N GLY A 274 -39.58 -19.64 -3.44
CA GLY A 274 -39.28 -18.83 -4.62
C GLY A 274 -39.59 -17.36 -4.40
N PHE A 275 -38.82 -16.48 -5.04
CA PHE A 275 -38.97 -15.04 -4.92
C PHE A 275 -38.48 -14.31 -6.18
N TYR A 276 -38.82 -13.03 -6.27
CA TYR A 276 -38.27 -12.09 -7.24
C TYR A 276 -37.89 -10.79 -6.51
N GLU A 277 -36.68 -10.29 -6.75
CA GLU A 277 -36.19 -9.03 -6.17
C GLU A 277 -35.43 -8.22 -7.23
N GLU A 278 -35.69 -6.90 -7.27
CA GLU A 278 -34.96 -5.94 -8.08
C GLU A 278 -34.07 -5.06 -7.18
N GLN A 279 -32.88 -4.70 -7.64
CA GLN A 279 -32.05 -3.65 -7.05
C GLN A 279 -31.76 -2.57 -8.09
N ALA A 280 -31.88 -1.30 -7.69
CA ALA A 280 -31.42 -0.19 -8.52
C ALA A 280 -29.89 -0.16 -8.61
N VAL A 281 -29.36 0.12 -9.79
CA VAL A 281 -27.94 0.19 -10.11
C VAL A 281 -27.66 1.40 -11.00
N VAL A 282 -26.45 1.97 -10.92
CA VAL A 282 -26.03 3.12 -11.74
C VAL A 282 -24.69 2.80 -12.40
N LYS A 283 -24.62 2.86 -13.74
CA LYS A 283 -23.39 2.71 -14.54
C LYS A 283 -22.94 4.09 -15.03
N GLU A 284 -21.65 4.40 -14.87
CA GLU A 284 -21.05 5.52 -15.60
C GLU A 284 -20.75 5.09 -17.04
N THR A 285 -21.12 5.95 -17.99
CA THR A 285 -20.99 5.77 -19.43
C THR A 285 -20.31 6.99 -20.02
N LEU A 286 -19.59 6.86 -21.14
CA LEU A 286 -18.95 7.99 -21.80
C LEU A 286 -19.85 8.57 -22.89
N VAL A 287 -20.16 9.86 -22.77
CA VAL A 287 -20.91 10.66 -23.74
C VAL A 287 -19.95 11.64 -24.41
N ASP A 288 -20.00 11.73 -25.74
CA ASP A 288 -19.17 12.67 -26.49
C ASP A 288 -19.68 14.13 -26.32
N SER A 289 -18.77 15.09 -26.37
CA SER A 289 -19.00 16.54 -26.19
C SER A 289 -17.86 17.31 -26.87
N SER A 290 -17.89 18.65 -26.93
CA SER A 290 -16.90 19.41 -27.70
C SER A 290 -16.54 20.78 -27.11
N VAL A 291 -15.33 21.25 -27.43
CA VAL A 291 -14.90 22.64 -27.23
C VAL A 291 -14.22 23.17 -28.48
N SER A 292 -14.75 24.27 -29.03
CA SER A 292 -14.18 25.02 -30.13
C SER A 292 -13.42 26.23 -29.58
N VAL A 293 -12.23 26.49 -30.13
CA VAL A 293 -11.41 27.65 -29.79
C VAL A 293 -10.94 28.33 -31.07
N SER A 294 -11.08 29.64 -31.16
CA SER A 294 -10.54 30.44 -32.26
C SER A 294 -9.81 31.68 -31.75
N VAL A 295 -8.75 32.09 -32.44
CA VAL A 295 -7.93 33.26 -32.11
C VAL A 295 -7.89 34.19 -33.31
N ARG A 296 -8.20 35.46 -33.08
CA ARG A 296 -8.09 36.54 -34.07
C ARG A 296 -7.10 37.58 -33.59
N HIS A 297 -6.30 38.09 -34.51
CA HIS A 297 -5.43 39.23 -34.24
C HIS A 297 -6.14 40.55 -34.53
N CYS A 298 -5.98 41.55 -33.65
CA CYS A 298 -6.60 42.88 -33.79
C CYS A 298 -5.54 43.95 -34.06
N LEU A 299 -5.30 44.22 -35.36
CA LEU A 299 -4.28 45.15 -35.86
C LEU A 299 -4.41 46.59 -35.31
N GLU A 300 -5.63 47.06 -35.01
CA GLU A 300 -5.85 48.39 -34.43
C GLU A 300 -5.34 48.54 -32.99
N THR A 301 -5.28 47.43 -32.24
CA THR A 301 -5.06 47.44 -30.79
C THR A 301 -3.81 46.68 -30.32
N ALA A 302 -3.07 46.04 -31.23
CA ALA A 302 -1.90 45.22 -30.93
C ALA A 302 -2.18 44.13 -29.86
N LYS A 303 -3.28 43.39 -30.06
CA LYS A 303 -3.82 42.41 -29.11
C LYS A 303 -4.41 41.19 -29.81
N ASN A 304 -4.30 40.04 -29.14
CA ASN A 304 -4.92 38.79 -29.55
C ASN A 304 -6.26 38.59 -28.82
N LEU A 305 -7.28 38.16 -29.56
CA LEU A 305 -8.62 37.92 -29.05
C LEU A 305 -9.01 36.46 -29.26
N LEU A 306 -9.04 35.71 -28.15
CA LEU A 306 -9.38 34.29 -28.13
C LEU A 306 -10.85 34.12 -27.74
N TYR A 307 -11.62 33.46 -28.60
CA TYR A 307 -13.00 33.04 -28.36
C TYR A 307 -13.04 31.54 -28.11
N MET A 308 -13.77 31.13 -27.07
CA MET A 308 -14.02 29.75 -26.71
C MET A 308 -15.52 29.49 -26.71
N GLU A 309 -15.94 28.35 -27.27
CA GLU A 309 -17.31 27.90 -27.32
C GLU A 309 -17.39 26.41 -26.97
N THR A 310 -18.37 25.97 -26.20
CA THR A 310 -18.58 24.56 -25.87
C THR A 310 -20.06 24.19 -25.85
N ASP A 311 -20.36 22.91 -26.02
CA ASP A 311 -21.68 22.30 -25.81
C ASP A 311 -21.90 21.81 -24.36
N LEU A 312 -20.84 21.81 -23.54
CA LEU A 312 -20.85 21.26 -22.19
C LEU A 312 -21.93 21.91 -21.29
N PRO A 313 -22.74 21.10 -20.58
CA PRO A 313 -23.84 21.59 -19.76
C PRO A 313 -23.37 22.12 -18.39
N GLY A 314 -24.11 23.11 -17.86
CA GLY A 314 -23.88 23.65 -16.52
C GLY A 314 -22.91 24.83 -16.48
N ASP A 315 -22.23 25.01 -15.34
CA ASP A 315 -21.30 26.11 -15.10
C ASP A 315 -19.86 25.67 -15.38
N VAL A 316 -19.40 25.91 -16.60
CA VAL A 316 -18.07 25.50 -17.07
C VAL A 316 -17.02 26.54 -16.66
N ILE A 317 -16.02 26.13 -15.89
CA ILE A 317 -14.90 26.98 -15.50
C ILE A 317 -13.67 26.63 -16.35
N VAL A 318 -13.12 27.62 -17.04
CA VAL A 318 -11.80 27.51 -17.69
C VAL A 318 -10.73 27.78 -16.63
N HIS A 319 -9.80 26.85 -16.42
CA HIS A 319 -8.60 27.07 -15.62
C HIS A 319 -7.42 27.24 -16.57
N TRP A 320 -6.78 28.41 -16.57
CA TRP A 320 -5.87 28.80 -17.65
C TRP A 320 -4.67 29.65 -17.22
N GLY A 321 -3.70 29.74 -18.11
CA GLY A 321 -2.55 30.61 -18.08
C GLY A 321 -2.03 30.91 -19.49
N ILE A 322 -0.89 31.59 -19.56
CA ILE A 322 -0.18 31.92 -20.79
C ILE A 322 1.27 31.42 -20.72
N CYS A 323 1.92 31.25 -21.88
CA CYS A 323 3.35 30.97 -21.98
C CYS A 323 4.07 32.09 -22.76
N LYS A 324 5.21 32.57 -22.23
CA LYS A 324 6.10 33.54 -22.89
C LYS A 324 7.20 32.90 -23.73
N ASP A 325 7.47 31.61 -23.51
CA ASP A 325 8.46 30.81 -24.22
C ASP A 325 7.93 29.39 -24.52
N GLU A 326 8.73 28.58 -25.20
CA GLU A 326 8.42 27.18 -25.52
C GLU A 326 8.54 26.22 -24.32
N GLY A 327 8.99 26.70 -23.15
CA GLY A 327 9.17 25.92 -21.93
C GLY A 327 7.86 25.50 -21.24
N LYS A 328 6.70 25.92 -21.78
CA LYS A 328 5.34 25.58 -21.31
C LYS A 328 5.08 25.91 -19.83
N THR A 329 5.82 26.88 -19.29
CA THR A 329 5.60 27.44 -17.97
C THR A 329 4.30 28.23 -17.94
N TRP A 330 3.43 27.96 -16.97
CA TRP A 330 2.19 28.71 -16.77
C TRP A 330 2.50 30.05 -16.10
N GLU A 331 2.17 31.15 -16.77
CA GLU A 331 2.15 32.49 -16.21
C GLU A 331 0.73 33.10 -16.19
N ILE A 332 0.55 34.12 -15.34
CA ILE A 332 -0.66 34.96 -15.30
C ILE A 332 -0.42 36.18 -16.20
N PRO A 333 -1.34 36.53 -17.12
CA PRO A 333 -1.24 37.75 -17.94
C PRO A 333 -1.42 39.02 -17.10
N SER A 334 -1.16 40.19 -17.69
CA SER A 334 -1.49 41.46 -17.04
C SER A 334 -3.00 41.73 -17.03
N GLU A 335 -3.47 42.55 -16.09
CA GLU A 335 -4.86 43.02 -16.04
C GLU A 335 -5.18 43.93 -17.25
N PRO A 336 -6.44 43.95 -17.76
CA PRO A 336 -7.66 43.41 -17.14
C PRO A 336 -8.01 41.96 -17.53
N TYR A 337 -8.46 41.17 -16.55
CA TYR A 337 -9.00 39.83 -16.77
C TYR A 337 -10.47 39.84 -17.25
N PRO A 338 -10.97 38.76 -17.88
CA PRO A 338 -12.40 38.62 -18.19
C PRO A 338 -13.30 38.68 -16.94
N PRO A 339 -14.59 39.04 -17.07
CA PRO A 339 -15.56 38.97 -15.98
C PRO A 339 -15.62 37.59 -15.31
N ALA A 340 -15.93 37.56 -14.01
CA ALA A 340 -15.95 36.34 -13.20
C ALA A 340 -14.63 35.52 -13.20
N THR A 341 -13.49 36.19 -13.42
CA THR A 341 -12.16 35.59 -13.25
C THR A 341 -11.68 35.68 -11.80
N SER A 342 -10.99 34.64 -11.31
CA SER A 342 -10.35 34.57 -10.01
C SER A 342 -8.92 34.03 -10.13
N ILE A 343 -7.99 34.56 -9.32
CA ILE A 343 -6.60 34.07 -9.25
C ILE A 343 -6.56 32.79 -8.40
N PHE A 344 -5.84 31.77 -8.87
CA PHE A 344 -5.66 30.51 -8.14
C PHE A 344 -4.17 30.24 -7.87
N LYS A 345 -3.82 30.23 -6.57
CA LYS A 345 -2.48 29.92 -6.04
C LYS A 345 -1.33 30.72 -6.70
N ASP A 346 -1.63 31.94 -7.15
CA ASP A 346 -0.68 32.88 -7.77
C ASP A 346 0.09 32.31 -8.98
N LYS A 347 -0.50 31.30 -9.66
CA LYS A 347 0.09 30.61 -10.82
C LYS A 347 -0.84 30.45 -12.02
N ALA A 348 -2.15 30.61 -11.83
CA ALA A 348 -3.15 30.39 -12.88
C ALA A 348 -4.42 31.19 -12.59
N LEU A 349 -5.23 31.40 -13.63
CA LEU A 349 -6.54 32.04 -13.55
C LEU A 349 -7.67 31.02 -13.66
N ARG A 350 -8.85 31.39 -13.16
CA ARG A 350 -10.11 30.63 -13.29
C ARG A 350 -11.24 31.55 -13.68
N THR A 351 -11.78 31.34 -14.88
CA THR A 351 -12.86 32.15 -15.48
C THR A 351 -14.08 31.28 -15.68
N LEU A 352 -15.22 31.69 -15.13
CA LEU A 352 -16.52 31.07 -15.41
C LEU A 352 -17.00 31.49 -16.81
N LEU A 353 -17.33 30.52 -17.66
CA LEU A 353 -17.90 30.78 -18.98
C LEU A 353 -19.34 31.33 -18.86
N GLN A 354 -19.73 32.16 -19.82
CA GLN A 354 -21.09 32.67 -19.92
C GLN A 354 -21.97 31.63 -20.62
N ARG A 355 -23.15 31.32 -20.07
CA ARG A 355 -24.08 30.37 -20.70
C ARG A 355 -24.71 31.01 -21.95
N LYS A 356 -24.91 30.21 -23.00
CA LYS A 356 -25.58 30.66 -24.24
C LYS A 356 -27.08 30.90 -24.01
N ASP A 357 -27.67 31.86 -24.74
CA ASP A 357 -29.10 32.19 -24.65
C ASP A 357 -30.07 31.03 -25.01
N GLY A 358 -29.56 29.98 -25.66
CA GLY A 358 -30.30 28.74 -25.94
C GLY A 358 -30.21 27.65 -24.86
N GLY A 359 -29.49 27.89 -23.76
CA GLY A 359 -29.34 26.95 -22.64
C GLY A 359 -28.41 25.74 -22.87
N HIS A 360 -28.18 25.33 -24.11
CA HIS A 360 -27.17 24.33 -24.48
C HIS A 360 -25.79 24.98 -24.68
N GLY A 361 -24.88 24.72 -23.75
CA GLY A 361 -23.47 25.11 -23.85
C GLY A 361 -23.14 26.52 -23.33
N SER A 362 -21.84 26.84 -23.38
CA SER A 362 -21.27 28.07 -22.84
C SER A 362 -20.24 28.70 -23.79
N LEU A 363 -19.90 29.98 -23.56
CA LEU A 363 -18.96 30.77 -24.35
C LEU A 363 -18.04 31.62 -23.46
N GLY A 364 -16.87 32.00 -23.98
CA GLY A 364 -15.92 32.90 -23.32
C GLY A 364 -15.07 33.69 -24.31
N SER A 365 -14.60 34.86 -23.87
CA SER A 365 -13.74 35.75 -24.64
C SER A 365 -12.58 36.24 -23.79
N PHE A 366 -11.36 36.06 -24.27
CA PHE A 366 -10.12 36.38 -23.57
C PHE A 366 -9.31 37.37 -24.41
N ILE A 367 -8.97 38.52 -23.84
CA ILE A 367 -8.14 39.56 -24.46
C ILE A 367 -6.73 39.37 -23.94
N LEU A 368 -5.74 39.26 -24.84
CA LEU A 368 -4.36 38.97 -24.51
C LEU A 368 -3.43 39.98 -25.21
N ASP A 369 -2.37 40.40 -24.53
CA ASP A 369 -1.32 41.24 -25.11
C ASP A 369 -0.44 40.48 -26.10
N GLU A 370 0.30 41.23 -26.93
CA GLU A 370 1.39 40.68 -27.74
C GLU A 370 2.59 40.22 -26.89
N GLY A 371 3.36 39.27 -27.42
CA GLY A 371 4.53 38.70 -26.74
C GLY A 371 4.28 37.37 -26.00
N PHE A 372 3.11 36.75 -26.18
CA PHE A 372 2.82 35.40 -25.69
C PHE A 372 2.81 34.38 -26.84
N VAL A 373 3.42 33.22 -26.58
CA VAL A 373 3.52 32.12 -27.56
C VAL A 373 2.21 31.32 -27.61
N ALA A 374 1.60 31.06 -26.44
CA ALA A 374 0.40 30.26 -26.33
C ALA A 374 -0.50 30.62 -25.13
N PHE A 375 -1.77 30.28 -25.25
CA PHE A 375 -2.77 30.21 -24.18
C PHE A 375 -2.96 28.73 -23.80
N VAL A 376 -2.88 28.41 -22.51
CA VAL A 376 -2.95 27.03 -22.01
C VAL A 376 -4.10 26.88 -21.02
N PHE A 377 -4.92 25.84 -21.16
CA PHE A 377 -6.07 25.65 -20.27
C PHE A 377 -6.49 24.19 -20.04
N VAL A 378 -7.32 23.99 -19.00
CA VAL A 378 -8.18 22.81 -18.80
C VAL A 378 -9.58 23.25 -18.39
N LEU A 379 -10.59 22.43 -18.65
CA LEU A 379 -11.98 22.72 -18.30
C LEU A 379 -12.38 22.01 -16.99
N LYS A 380 -13.15 22.68 -16.15
CA LYS A 380 -13.70 22.12 -14.90
C LYS A 380 -15.23 22.25 -14.90
N LEU A 381 -15.93 21.13 -14.67
CA LEU A 381 -17.40 21.05 -14.69
C LEU A 381 -18.04 21.07 -13.30
N ASN A 382 -17.36 20.49 -12.31
CA ASN A 382 -17.75 20.44 -10.91
C ASN A 382 -16.47 20.26 -10.07
N GLU A 383 -16.57 20.12 -8.74
CA GLU A 383 -15.38 20.06 -7.88
C GLU A 383 -14.36 18.97 -8.27
N ASN A 384 -14.83 17.83 -8.78
CA ASN A 384 -14.05 16.63 -9.04
C ASN A 384 -13.82 16.32 -10.54
N THR A 385 -14.68 16.80 -11.44
CA THR A 385 -14.57 16.52 -12.88
C THR A 385 -13.80 17.61 -13.63
N TRP A 386 -12.68 17.21 -14.23
CA TRP A 386 -11.84 18.00 -15.12
C TRP A 386 -11.78 17.35 -16.50
N LEU A 387 -11.70 18.16 -17.56
CA LEU A 387 -11.52 17.70 -18.95
C LEU A 387 -10.27 18.35 -19.54
N ASN A 388 -9.47 17.54 -20.24
CA ASN A 388 -8.19 17.91 -20.86
C ASN A 388 -8.07 17.30 -22.26
N CYS A 389 -7.04 17.66 -23.02
CA CYS A 389 -6.80 17.18 -24.38
C CYS A 389 -5.96 15.90 -24.35
N HIS A 390 -6.61 14.74 -24.46
CA HIS A 390 -5.96 13.42 -24.49
C HIS A 390 -4.91 13.20 -23.38
N GLY A 391 -5.20 13.63 -22.15
CA GLY A 391 -4.30 13.51 -21.00
C GLY A 391 -3.37 14.71 -20.77
N ASN A 392 -3.35 15.71 -21.65
CA ASN A 392 -2.53 16.92 -21.57
C ASN A 392 -3.40 18.18 -21.50
N ASP A 393 -2.86 19.29 -21.01
CA ASP A 393 -3.55 20.59 -21.07
C ASP A 393 -3.80 21.02 -22.54
N PHE A 394 -4.91 21.73 -22.80
CA PHE A 394 -5.15 22.33 -24.12
C PHE A 394 -4.11 23.44 -24.36
N TYR A 395 -3.45 23.40 -25.52
CA TYR A 395 -2.41 24.35 -25.90
C TYR A 395 -2.85 25.06 -27.19
N ILE A 396 -3.05 26.38 -27.12
CA ILE A 396 -3.58 27.19 -28.22
C ILE A 396 -2.51 28.21 -28.64
N PRO A 397 -1.92 28.12 -29.85
CA PRO A 397 -0.90 29.05 -30.29
C PRO A 397 -1.48 30.46 -30.50
N LEU A 398 -0.71 31.48 -30.11
CA LEU A 398 -1.06 32.89 -30.20
C LEU A 398 -0.19 33.66 -31.21
N SER A 399 0.74 32.98 -31.87
CA SER A 399 1.66 33.53 -32.87
C SER A 399 1.71 32.63 -34.10
N SER A 400 1.71 33.20 -35.29
CA SER A 400 1.76 32.46 -36.56
C SER A 400 3.17 31.97 -36.88
N CYS A 401 3.61 30.89 -36.24
CA CYS A 401 4.88 30.23 -36.59
C CYS A 401 4.67 29.26 -37.77
N SER A 402 5.38 29.50 -38.88
CA SER A 402 5.31 28.67 -40.09
C SER A 402 6.63 27.93 -40.32
N ASP A 403 6.69 26.66 -39.93
CA ASP A 403 7.76 25.74 -40.34
C ASP A 403 7.67 25.46 -41.85
N PRO A 404 8.79 25.47 -42.58
CA PRO A 404 9.35 24.15 -42.96
C PRO A 404 10.88 24.06 -43.13
N ALA A 405 11.35 22.80 -42.97
CA ALA A 405 12.49 22.17 -43.65
C ALA A 405 13.96 22.42 -43.21
N ILE A 406 14.50 21.41 -42.49
CA ILE A 406 15.68 20.59 -42.84
C ILE A 406 16.80 21.24 -43.72
N HIS A 407 18.01 21.41 -43.14
CA HIS A 407 19.35 20.95 -43.62
C HIS A 407 20.54 21.89 -43.29
N SER A 408 21.59 21.29 -42.73
CA SER A 408 23.02 21.63 -42.89
C SER A 408 23.59 22.92 -42.28
N GLY A 409 24.81 22.81 -41.73
CA GLY A 409 25.57 23.94 -41.19
C GLY A 409 26.69 23.50 -40.24
N GLN A 410 27.89 23.24 -40.76
CA GLN A 410 29.09 23.07 -39.93
C GLN A 410 29.68 24.45 -39.59
N THR A 411 30.22 24.61 -38.39
CA THR A 411 31.33 25.56 -38.15
C THR A 411 32.25 25.04 -37.05
N HIS A 412 33.57 25.15 -37.30
CA HIS A 412 34.60 24.90 -36.29
C HIS A 412 34.89 26.18 -35.50
N SER A 413 35.34 26.02 -34.26
CA SER A 413 36.33 26.92 -33.64
C SER A 413 37.17 26.12 -32.66
N GLU A 414 38.49 26.15 -32.84
CA GLU A 414 39.49 25.56 -31.94
C GLU A 414 39.83 26.54 -30.82
N ASP A 415 40.31 26.04 -29.67
CA ASP A 415 41.39 26.70 -28.93
C ASP A 415 42.19 25.67 -28.10
N GLU A 416 43.47 25.93 -27.86
CA GLU A 416 44.39 25.02 -27.16
C GLU A 416 44.69 25.47 -25.71
N GLY A 417 44.96 24.51 -24.82
CA GLY A 417 45.30 24.80 -23.42
C GLY A 417 46.16 23.73 -22.76
N GLN A 418 47.48 23.80 -22.94
CA GLN A 418 48.42 22.86 -22.31
C GLN A 418 48.69 23.21 -20.84
N HIS A 419 48.75 22.22 -19.93
CA HIS A 419 50.05 21.72 -19.42
C HIS A 419 50.01 20.68 -18.27
N LYS A 420 50.90 19.69 -18.43
CA LYS A 420 51.81 19.05 -17.44
C LYS A 420 51.29 18.02 -16.42
N GLU A 421 52.13 17.00 -16.29
CA GLU A 421 52.05 15.85 -15.40
C GLU A 421 52.68 16.14 -14.03
N SER A 422 52.30 15.38 -13.00
CA SER A 422 53.26 14.86 -12.01
C SER A 422 52.68 13.68 -11.23
N SER A 423 53.43 12.57 -11.19
CA SER A 423 53.16 11.33 -10.45
C SER A 423 54.49 10.80 -9.88
N PRO A 424 54.52 9.68 -9.13
CA PRO A 424 53.89 9.46 -7.83
C PRO A 424 54.94 9.04 -6.77
N LEU A 425 54.53 8.76 -5.54
CA LEU A 425 55.34 7.96 -4.59
C LEU A 425 54.47 6.94 -3.85
N LEU A 426 55.00 5.71 -3.74
CA LEU A 426 54.46 4.58 -2.98
C LEU A 426 55.53 4.11 -1.98
N ILE A 427 55.10 3.53 -0.84
CA ILE A 427 55.97 2.76 0.06
C ILE A 427 55.20 1.51 0.54
N SER A 428 55.75 0.34 0.18
CA SER A 428 55.88 -0.97 0.89
C SER A 428 55.53 -1.03 2.40
N ASP A 429 55.32 -2.15 3.12
CA ASP A 429 55.35 -3.64 2.98
C ASP A 429 54.92 -4.20 4.39
N ASN A 430 54.81 -5.48 4.79
CA ASN A 430 54.57 -6.86 4.28
C ASN A 430 54.43 -7.76 5.55
N ALA A 431 54.18 -9.08 5.54
CA ALA A 431 53.35 -10.01 4.76
C ALA A 431 53.44 -11.39 5.45
N SER A 432 52.58 -12.37 5.13
CA SER A 432 52.70 -13.77 5.60
C SER A 432 51.90 -14.75 4.76
N GLU A 433 52.51 -15.89 4.41
CA GLU A 433 51.98 -16.92 3.50
C GLU A 433 51.87 -18.28 4.19
N GLU A 434 51.04 -19.19 3.67
CA GLU A 434 51.36 -20.63 3.59
C GLU A 434 50.39 -21.35 2.64
N ASN A 435 50.92 -21.92 1.54
CA ASN A 435 50.38 -23.03 0.72
C ASN A 435 51.21 -23.22 -0.58
N GLN A 436 52.49 -23.56 -0.43
CA GLN A 436 53.40 -23.81 -1.57
C GLN A 436 53.41 -25.31 -1.92
N GLU A 437 52.83 -25.67 -3.07
CA GLU A 437 53.30 -26.78 -3.94
C GLU A 437 52.47 -26.84 -5.24
N VAL A 438 51.17 -26.57 -5.18
CA VAL A 438 50.31 -26.50 -6.38
C VAL A 438 50.54 -25.21 -7.19
N SER A 439 50.90 -24.10 -6.53
CA SER A 439 50.98 -22.79 -7.20
C SER A 439 52.08 -22.73 -8.26
N ALA A 440 53.25 -23.34 -8.02
CA ALA A 440 54.45 -23.14 -8.83
C ALA A 440 54.23 -23.39 -10.33
N TYR A 441 53.52 -24.47 -10.70
CA TYR A 441 53.24 -24.80 -12.10
C TYR A 441 52.21 -23.84 -12.74
N THR A 442 51.21 -23.39 -11.98
CA THR A 442 50.29 -22.35 -12.44
C THR A 442 50.95 -20.97 -12.51
N ASP A 443 51.85 -20.65 -11.59
CA ASP A 443 52.60 -19.38 -11.55
C ASP A 443 53.58 -19.28 -12.73
N GLU A 444 54.21 -20.39 -13.12
CA GLU A 444 55.07 -20.46 -14.30
C GLU A 444 54.27 -20.16 -15.59
N ILE A 445 53.11 -20.81 -15.78
CA ILE A 445 52.18 -20.54 -16.90
C ILE A 445 51.64 -19.09 -16.86
N ILE A 446 51.26 -18.58 -15.68
CA ILE A 446 50.80 -17.19 -15.50
C ILE A 446 51.90 -16.19 -15.84
N ASN A 447 53.17 -16.52 -15.57
CA ASN A 447 54.32 -15.67 -15.90
C ASN A 447 54.67 -15.73 -17.40
N GLU A 448 54.55 -16.87 -18.08
CA GLU A 448 54.67 -16.94 -19.55
C GLU A 448 53.58 -16.11 -20.24
N ILE A 449 52.32 -16.26 -19.83
CA ILE A 449 51.19 -15.44 -20.33
C ILE A 449 51.46 -13.95 -20.09
N ARG A 450 51.99 -13.59 -18.91
CA ARG A 450 52.36 -12.21 -18.57
C ARG A 450 53.52 -11.69 -19.41
N SER A 451 54.52 -12.51 -19.73
CA SER A 451 55.62 -12.14 -20.63
C SER A 451 55.08 -11.86 -22.04
N LEU A 452 54.31 -12.79 -22.61
CA LEU A 452 53.69 -12.64 -23.93
C LEU A 452 52.85 -11.35 -24.03
N VAL A 453 52.03 -11.06 -23.02
CA VAL A 453 51.23 -9.82 -22.95
C VAL A 453 52.10 -8.56 -22.79
N THR A 454 53.25 -8.66 -22.11
CA THR A 454 54.19 -7.53 -21.93
C THR A 454 54.99 -7.26 -23.21
N ASP A 455 55.39 -8.29 -23.94
CA ASP A 455 56.08 -8.16 -25.23
C ASP A 455 55.18 -7.49 -26.29
N ILE A 456 53.89 -7.86 -26.34
CA ILE A 456 52.86 -7.20 -27.17
C ILE A 456 52.73 -5.70 -26.85
N SER A 457 53.01 -5.30 -25.60
CA SER A 457 52.86 -3.93 -25.11
C SER A 457 54.10 -3.04 -25.35
N SER A 458 55.28 -3.64 -25.60
CA SER A 458 56.57 -2.92 -25.51
C SER A 458 57.20 -2.47 -26.83
N GLU A 459 56.82 -3.03 -28.00
CA GLU A 459 57.44 -2.69 -29.31
C GLU A 459 57.09 -1.27 -29.81
N LYS A 460 57.82 -0.26 -29.32
CA LYS A 460 57.85 1.08 -29.91
C LYS A 460 58.55 1.10 -31.28
N SER A 461 57.82 0.78 -32.35
CA SER A 461 57.55 1.72 -33.47
C SER A 461 57.27 1.07 -34.86
N ARG A 462 56.41 1.75 -35.62
CA ARG A 462 56.19 1.67 -37.09
C ARG A 462 55.72 0.34 -37.72
N LYS A 463 54.44 0.39 -38.13
CA LYS A 463 53.88 -0.07 -39.42
C LYS A 463 54.09 -1.54 -39.85
N THR A 464 52.94 -2.22 -39.96
CA THR A 464 52.68 -3.32 -40.90
C THR A 464 53.30 -4.69 -40.57
N LYS A 465 52.67 -5.41 -39.63
CA LYS A 465 52.61 -6.89 -39.65
C LYS A 465 51.15 -7.35 -39.66
N SER A 466 50.92 -8.57 -40.14
CA SER A 466 49.59 -9.05 -40.55
C SER A 466 48.67 -9.40 -39.37
N LYS A 467 47.37 -9.20 -39.55
CA LYS A 467 46.27 -9.63 -38.66
C LYS A 467 46.42 -11.10 -38.20
N LYS A 468 46.95 -11.95 -39.11
CA LYS A 468 47.23 -13.37 -38.88
C LYS A 468 48.22 -13.64 -37.72
N ALA A 469 49.07 -12.67 -37.36
CA ALA A 469 49.97 -12.80 -36.21
C ALA A 469 49.23 -12.57 -34.88
N GLN A 470 48.28 -11.62 -34.82
CA GLN A 470 47.45 -11.41 -33.63
C GLN A 470 46.48 -12.58 -33.42
N GLU A 471 45.90 -13.11 -34.50
CA GLU A 471 45.04 -14.30 -34.46
C GLU A 471 45.82 -15.54 -33.95
N SER A 472 47.08 -15.73 -34.38
CA SER A 472 47.94 -16.82 -33.88
C SER A 472 48.27 -16.68 -32.38
N ILE A 473 48.49 -15.46 -31.90
CA ILE A 473 48.80 -15.19 -30.48
C ILE A 473 47.55 -15.41 -29.60
N LEU A 474 46.36 -14.99 -30.07
CA LEU A 474 45.10 -15.27 -29.36
C LEU A 474 44.86 -16.79 -29.22
N GLN A 475 45.08 -17.55 -30.29
CA GLN A 475 44.88 -19.00 -30.28
C GLN A 475 45.82 -19.73 -29.32
N GLU A 476 47.07 -19.28 -29.17
CA GLU A 476 47.99 -19.87 -28.19
C GLU A 476 47.57 -19.55 -26.75
N ILE A 477 47.05 -18.33 -26.50
CA ILE A 477 46.49 -17.93 -25.19
C ILE A 477 45.21 -18.74 -24.86
N GLU A 478 44.29 -18.89 -25.81
CA GLU A 478 43.07 -19.71 -25.64
C GLU A 478 43.39 -21.19 -25.36
N LYS A 479 44.40 -21.73 -26.04
CA LYS A 479 44.91 -23.10 -25.81
C LYS A 479 45.49 -23.27 -24.40
N LEU A 480 46.38 -22.36 -23.97
CA LEU A 480 46.99 -22.41 -22.63
C LEU A 480 45.92 -22.26 -21.52
N ALA A 481 44.91 -21.41 -21.72
CA ALA A 481 43.78 -21.28 -20.81
C ALA A 481 42.94 -22.57 -20.74
N ALA A 482 42.72 -23.26 -21.87
CA ALA A 482 42.00 -24.53 -21.91
C ALA A 482 42.78 -25.68 -21.23
N GLU A 483 44.10 -25.73 -21.39
CA GLU A 483 44.97 -26.71 -20.72
C GLU A 483 44.96 -26.50 -19.19
N ALA A 484 45.08 -25.26 -18.72
CA ALA A 484 44.96 -24.92 -17.30
C ALA A 484 43.56 -25.29 -16.72
N TYR A 485 42.49 -25.03 -17.47
CA TYR A 485 41.12 -25.39 -17.07
C TYR A 485 40.91 -26.92 -17.01
N SER A 486 41.54 -27.68 -17.91
CA SER A 486 41.50 -29.14 -17.90
C SER A 486 42.24 -29.73 -16.70
N ILE A 487 43.38 -29.15 -16.30
CA ILE A 487 44.11 -29.55 -15.09
C ILE A 487 43.24 -29.31 -13.85
N PHE A 488 42.69 -28.10 -13.69
CA PHE A 488 41.82 -27.75 -12.56
C PHE A 488 40.63 -28.72 -12.39
N ARG A 489 40.02 -29.14 -13.50
CA ARG A 489 38.89 -30.08 -13.50
C ARG A 489 39.28 -31.52 -13.12
N SER A 490 40.54 -31.90 -13.30
CA SER A 490 41.05 -33.25 -12.96
C SER A 490 41.38 -33.43 -11.46
N SER A 491 41.53 -32.33 -10.72
CA SER A 491 41.98 -32.32 -9.32
C SER A 491 40.87 -32.51 -8.28
N ILE A 492 39.61 -32.73 -8.69
CA ILE A 492 38.47 -32.88 -7.77
C ILE A 492 38.30 -34.36 -7.38
N PRO A 493 38.40 -34.72 -6.08
CA PRO A 493 38.21 -36.11 -5.65
C PRO A 493 36.79 -36.60 -5.94
N THR A 494 36.66 -37.63 -6.78
CA THR A 494 35.39 -38.32 -6.99
C THR A 494 35.14 -39.30 -5.86
N PHE A 495 34.37 -38.88 -4.86
CA PHE A 495 33.86 -39.81 -3.84
C PHE A 495 32.80 -40.73 -4.45
N THR A 496 33.01 -42.03 -4.31
CA THR A 496 32.05 -43.06 -4.73
C THR A 496 30.95 -43.22 -3.69
N GLU A 497 29.71 -43.39 -4.15
CA GLU A 497 28.58 -43.75 -3.28
C GLU A 497 28.82 -45.15 -2.67
N THR A 498 28.40 -45.34 -1.42
CA THR A 498 28.24 -46.66 -0.81
C THR A 498 27.14 -46.56 0.25
N ASP A 499 26.21 -47.51 0.25
CA ASP A 499 24.90 -47.36 0.89
C ASP A 499 24.93 -47.26 2.42
N LEU A 500 24.15 -46.32 2.96
CA LEU A 500 23.54 -46.42 4.29
C LEU A 500 22.10 -45.83 4.28
N LEU A 501 21.13 -46.74 4.16
CA LEU A 501 19.75 -46.62 4.67
C LEU A 501 19.81 -46.52 6.21
N GLU A 502 18.93 -45.91 6.99
CA GLU A 502 17.65 -45.18 6.81
C GLU A 502 17.64 -44.07 7.91
N GLU A 503 16.72 -43.10 8.05
CA GLU A 503 15.27 -43.05 7.79
C GLU A 503 14.87 -41.83 6.94
N ALA A 504 13.70 -41.87 6.30
CA ALA A 504 13.15 -40.77 5.52
C ALA A 504 11.69 -40.46 5.89
N LEU A 505 11.39 -39.17 6.07
CA LEU A 505 10.12 -38.43 5.89
C LEU A 505 10.49 -36.93 6.10
N GLU A 506 9.90 -35.93 5.45
CA GLU A 506 8.63 -35.83 4.73
C GLU A 506 8.79 -35.21 3.33
N PRO A 507 7.80 -35.44 2.44
CA PRO A 507 7.27 -34.35 1.62
C PRO A 507 5.72 -34.29 1.61
N PRO A 508 5.07 -33.17 1.22
CA PRO A 508 5.65 -31.90 0.75
C PRO A 508 5.24 -30.67 1.59
N VAL A 509 6.11 -29.66 1.66
CA VAL A 509 5.67 -28.29 2.03
C VAL A 509 4.97 -27.66 0.83
N LYS A 510 3.63 -27.54 0.87
CA LYS A 510 2.88 -26.77 -0.13
C LYS A 510 1.60 -26.13 0.41
N ILE A 511 1.73 -24.89 0.91
CA ILE A 511 0.61 -23.94 1.02
C ILE A 511 1.09 -22.61 0.43
N SER A 512 0.72 -22.36 -0.83
CA SER A 512 1.01 -21.12 -1.55
C SER A 512 0.04 -20.01 -1.14
N SER A 513 0.06 -19.62 0.13
CA SER A 513 -0.73 -18.50 0.65
C SER A 513 0.21 -17.50 1.34
N GLY A 514 -0.06 -16.21 1.19
CA GLY A 514 0.73 -15.12 1.79
C GLY A 514 0.67 -15.05 3.32
N THR A 515 0.24 -16.12 3.98
CA THR A 515 -0.10 -16.20 5.41
C THR A 515 0.24 -17.54 6.05
N GLY A 516 0.90 -18.47 5.36
CA GLY A 516 1.20 -19.80 5.91
C GLY A 516 -0.04 -20.55 6.39
N SER A 517 0.00 -21.07 7.62
CA SER A 517 -1.10 -21.73 8.30
C SER A 517 -2.19 -20.77 8.81
N GLY A 518 -1.87 -19.49 8.93
CA GLY A 518 -2.64 -18.45 9.59
C GLY A 518 -2.41 -18.33 11.10
N PHE A 519 -1.65 -19.23 11.74
CA PHE A 519 -1.30 -19.15 13.16
C PHE A 519 0.03 -18.42 13.43
N GLU A 520 0.67 -17.90 12.39
CA GLU A 520 2.03 -17.40 12.42
C GLU A 520 2.23 -16.24 13.41
N ILE A 521 3.37 -16.28 14.09
CA ILE A 521 3.91 -15.18 14.90
C ILE A 521 5.33 -14.94 14.39
N LEU A 522 5.54 -13.79 13.77
CA LEU A 522 6.77 -13.39 13.12
C LEU A 522 7.70 -12.70 14.14
N CYS A 523 8.98 -13.07 14.13
CA CYS A 523 10.05 -12.31 14.75
C CYS A 523 10.87 -11.62 13.65
N GLN A 524 11.14 -10.32 13.76
CA GLN A 524 12.24 -9.73 13.00
C GLN A 524 13.56 -10.14 13.66
N GLY A 525 14.42 -10.84 12.92
CA GLY A 525 15.65 -11.44 13.44
C GLY A 525 16.83 -10.48 13.58
N PHE A 526 16.63 -9.19 13.31
CA PHE A 526 17.69 -8.18 13.22
C PHE A 526 17.16 -6.77 13.53
N ASN A 527 18.09 -5.85 13.76
CA ASN A 527 17.86 -4.42 13.86
C ASN A 527 18.80 -3.68 12.87
N TRP A 528 18.76 -2.35 12.81
CA TRP A 528 19.60 -1.60 11.87
C TRP A 528 21.10 -1.68 12.20
N GLU A 529 21.47 -1.95 13.46
CA GLU A 529 22.86 -2.05 13.91
C GLU A 529 23.45 -3.47 13.74
N SER A 530 22.63 -4.50 13.51
CA SER A 530 23.03 -5.92 13.46
C SER A 530 24.20 -6.21 12.50
N HIS A 531 24.34 -5.42 11.43
CA HIS A 531 25.44 -5.54 10.47
C HIS A 531 26.84 -5.25 11.08
N LYS A 532 26.90 -4.59 12.25
CA LYS A 532 28.15 -4.16 12.90
C LYS A 532 28.81 -5.28 13.70
N SER A 533 28.09 -6.38 13.93
CA SER A 533 28.63 -7.62 14.52
C SER A 533 29.71 -8.26 13.63
N GLY A 534 29.48 -8.33 12.32
CA GLY A 534 30.29 -9.14 11.40
C GLY A 534 30.07 -10.66 11.52
N LYS A 535 29.29 -11.13 12.51
CA LYS A 535 28.96 -12.54 12.78
C LYS A 535 27.50 -12.74 13.23
N TRP A 536 26.61 -11.84 12.80
CA TRP A 536 25.22 -11.78 13.24
C TRP A 536 24.48 -13.11 13.08
N TYR A 537 24.75 -13.87 12.01
CA TYR A 537 24.13 -15.18 11.81
C TYR A 537 24.43 -16.14 12.97
N MET A 538 25.66 -16.15 13.49
CA MET A 538 26.04 -17.00 14.62
C MET A 538 25.51 -16.47 15.95
N GLU A 539 25.47 -15.14 16.15
CA GLU A 539 24.80 -14.55 17.32
C GLU A 539 23.31 -14.87 17.37
N LEU A 540 22.64 -14.96 16.22
CA LEU A 540 21.21 -15.29 16.11
C LEU A 540 20.95 -16.80 16.22
N HIS A 541 21.86 -17.64 15.73
CA HIS A 541 21.84 -19.11 15.91
C HIS A 541 21.74 -19.49 17.39
N GLU A 542 22.54 -18.87 18.27
CA GLU A 542 22.47 -19.07 19.72
C GLU A 542 21.09 -18.73 20.34
N LYS A 543 20.28 -17.91 19.66
CA LYS A 543 18.96 -17.46 20.12
C LYS A 543 17.81 -18.31 19.57
N ALA A 544 18.05 -19.24 18.63
CA ALA A 544 17.01 -20.01 17.95
C ALA A 544 16.11 -20.79 18.92
N SER A 545 16.70 -21.64 19.77
CA SER A 545 15.97 -22.38 20.82
C SER A 545 15.22 -21.44 21.79
N LYS A 546 15.76 -20.25 22.06
CA LYS A 546 15.11 -19.27 22.94
C LYS A 546 13.87 -18.65 22.27
N LEU A 547 13.95 -18.27 21.00
CA LEU A 547 12.82 -17.75 20.23
C LEU A 547 11.72 -18.81 20.07
N ALA A 548 12.06 -20.07 19.79
CA ALA A 548 11.09 -21.16 19.76
C ALA A 548 10.39 -21.35 21.12
N SER A 549 11.14 -21.29 22.23
CA SER A 549 10.57 -21.41 23.59
C SER A 549 9.60 -20.27 23.97
N ILE A 550 9.69 -19.12 23.29
CA ILE A 550 8.76 -17.99 23.46
C ILE A 550 7.46 -18.21 22.68
N GLY A 551 7.47 -19.04 21.63
CA GLY A 551 6.33 -19.35 20.78
C GLY A 551 6.32 -18.66 19.42
N PHE A 552 7.47 -18.17 18.93
CA PHE A 552 7.62 -17.73 17.54
C PHE A 552 7.58 -18.92 16.58
N THR A 553 7.00 -18.72 15.39
CA THR A 553 6.87 -19.75 14.35
C THR A 553 7.57 -19.37 13.05
N VAL A 554 7.85 -18.07 12.86
CA VAL A 554 8.54 -17.54 11.68
C VAL A 554 9.59 -16.52 12.13
N ILE A 555 10.75 -16.51 11.48
CA ILE A 555 11.74 -15.44 11.62
C ILE A 555 12.09 -14.82 10.26
N TRP A 556 12.18 -13.50 10.23
CA TRP A 556 12.64 -12.71 9.08
C TRP A 556 14.12 -12.36 9.29
N LEU A 557 14.99 -12.86 8.40
CA LEU A 557 16.43 -12.55 8.37
C LEU A 557 16.71 -11.34 7.47
N PRO A 558 17.79 -10.57 7.73
CA PRO A 558 18.15 -9.40 6.90
C PRO A 558 18.59 -9.82 5.48
N PRO A 559 18.75 -8.86 4.54
CA PRO A 559 19.16 -9.17 3.18
C PRO A 559 20.51 -9.92 3.16
N PRO A 560 20.58 -11.13 2.58
CA PRO A 560 21.76 -12.00 2.72
C PRO A 560 22.89 -11.66 1.74
N THR A 561 22.69 -10.69 0.85
CA THR A 561 23.47 -10.46 -0.37
C THR A 561 24.61 -9.45 -0.19
N ASP A 562 25.67 -9.60 -0.99
CA ASP A 562 26.71 -8.57 -1.16
C ASP A 562 26.10 -7.22 -1.60
N SER A 563 26.40 -6.15 -0.87
CA SER A 563 25.72 -4.86 -0.97
C SER A 563 26.69 -3.69 -0.82
N VAL A 564 26.34 -2.54 -1.41
CA VAL A 564 27.05 -1.26 -1.20
C VAL A 564 26.79 -0.72 0.20
N SER A 565 25.53 -0.73 0.65
CA SER A 565 25.17 -0.42 2.03
C SER A 565 25.47 -1.64 2.91
N PRO A 566 26.10 -1.46 4.08
CA PRO A 566 26.44 -2.59 4.93
C PRO A 566 25.20 -3.30 5.52
N GLU A 567 24.04 -2.65 5.50
CA GLU A 567 22.73 -3.20 5.94
C GLU A 567 22.03 -4.06 4.87
N GLY A 568 22.62 -4.22 3.67
CA GLY A 568 22.12 -5.13 2.63
C GLY A 568 21.17 -4.52 1.59
N TYR A 569 20.57 -3.37 1.87
CA TYR A 569 19.59 -2.69 1.02
C TYR A 569 20.17 -1.91 -0.19
N MET A 570 21.32 -2.32 -0.73
CA MET A 570 21.87 -1.83 -2.00
C MET A 570 22.63 -2.99 -2.70
N PRO A 571 21.95 -4.11 -3.01
CA PRO A 571 22.58 -5.36 -3.42
C PRO A 571 23.30 -5.24 -4.77
N ARG A 572 24.39 -6.01 -4.96
CA ARG A 572 25.21 -6.01 -6.18
C ARG A 572 25.18 -7.35 -6.91
N ASP A 573 25.78 -8.40 -6.33
CA ASP A 573 25.78 -9.75 -6.90
C ASP A 573 24.85 -10.64 -6.08
N LEU A 574 23.66 -10.91 -6.63
CA LEU A 574 22.60 -11.64 -5.93
C LEU A 574 23.04 -13.05 -5.49
N PHE A 575 23.98 -13.68 -6.20
CA PHE A 575 24.49 -15.01 -5.87
C PHE A 575 25.68 -14.99 -4.89
N ASN A 576 26.22 -13.83 -4.54
CA ASN A 576 27.24 -13.68 -3.51
C ASN A 576 26.58 -13.37 -2.16
N LEU A 577 26.49 -14.36 -1.28
CA LEU A 577 25.88 -14.22 0.06
C LEU A 577 26.88 -13.97 1.20
N ASN A 578 28.05 -13.39 0.86
CA ASN A 578 29.04 -12.96 1.84
C ASN A 578 28.71 -11.51 2.27
N SER A 579 27.80 -11.38 3.23
CA SER A 579 27.27 -10.11 3.71
C SER A 579 28.03 -9.60 4.94
N ARG A 580 27.57 -8.48 5.52
CA ARG A 580 28.04 -8.00 6.84
C ARG A 580 27.44 -8.77 8.01
N TYR A 581 26.43 -9.60 7.78
CA TYR A 581 25.81 -10.45 8.80
C TYR A 581 26.52 -11.80 8.95
N GLY A 582 27.28 -12.21 7.94
CA GLY A 582 28.07 -13.44 7.92
C GLY A 582 28.22 -13.98 6.50
N ASN A 583 28.85 -15.16 6.38
CA ASN A 583 29.04 -15.85 5.10
C ASN A 583 27.90 -16.84 4.77
N ILE A 584 27.94 -17.43 3.58
CA ILE A 584 26.93 -18.37 3.07
C ILE A 584 26.78 -19.65 3.92
N ASP A 585 27.85 -20.16 4.51
CA ASP A 585 27.82 -21.38 5.31
C ASP A 585 27.31 -21.11 6.73
N GLU A 586 27.67 -19.96 7.33
CA GLU A 586 27.05 -19.45 8.56
C GLU A 586 25.54 -19.26 8.38
N LEU A 587 25.10 -18.77 7.22
CA LEU A 587 23.68 -18.63 6.89
C LEU A 587 22.98 -19.99 6.74
N LYS A 588 23.58 -20.96 6.02
CA LYS A 588 23.05 -22.34 5.91
C LYS A 588 22.95 -23.01 7.29
N VAL A 589 23.92 -22.80 8.18
CA VAL A 589 23.91 -23.30 9.56
C VAL A 589 22.79 -22.66 10.38
N LEU A 590 22.60 -21.33 10.27
CA LEU A 590 21.53 -20.60 10.94
C LEU A 590 20.13 -21.09 10.54
N VAL A 591 19.87 -21.21 9.23
CA VAL A 591 18.56 -21.67 8.72
C VAL A 591 18.27 -23.09 9.21
N LYS A 592 19.27 -23.98 9.13
CA LYS A 592 19.15 -25.36 9.62
C LYS A 592 18.89 -25.43 11.13
N GLU A 593 19.43 -24.52 11.94
CA GLU A 593 19.13 -24.46 13.38
C GLU A 593 17.69 -24.00 13.65
N PHE A 594 17.20 -22.99 12.93
CA PHE A 594 15.79 -22.57 13.04
C PHE A 594 14.82 -23.69 12.64
N HIS A 595 15.12 -24.44 11.60
CA HIS A 595 14.32 -25.61 11.19
C HIS A 595 14.27 -26.70 12.27
N LYS A 596 15.38 -27.02 12.96
CA LYS A 596 15.39 -27.99 14.07
C LYS A 596 14.43 -27.60 15.21
N VAL A 597 14.26 -26.31 15.46
CA VAL A 597 13.38 -25.79 16.53
C VAL A 597 11.97 -25.42 16.03
N GLY A 598 11.62 -25.80 14.80
CA GLY A 598 10.28 -25.63 14.23
C GLY A 598 9.97 -24.21 13.73
N ILE A 599 10.97 -23.34 13.57
CA ILE A 599 10.79 -21.98 13.05
C ILE A 599 11.05 -21.96 11.54
N ARG A 600 10.09 -21.41 10.79
CA ARG A 600 10.23 -21.12 9.35
C ARG A 600 11.04 -19.85 9.13
N VAL A 601 11.84 -19.80 8.07
CA VAL A 601 12.76 -18.68 7.81
C VAL A 601 12.37 -17.92 6.54
N LEU A 602 12.18 -16.61 6.68
CA LEU A 602 12.01 -15.69 5.56
C LEU A 602 13.33 -14.99 5.23
N GLY A 603 13.68 -14.97 3.95
CA GLY A 603 14.75 -14.11 3.43
C GLY A 603 14.19 -12.73 3.08
N ASP A 604 14.92 -11.67 3.43
CA ASP A 604 14.67 -10.35 2.87
C ASP A 604 15.19 -10.29 1.43
N VAL A 605 14.32 -9.90 0.48
CA VAL A 605 14.64 -9.86 -0.95
C VAL A 605 14.41 -8.46 -1.51
N VAL A 606 15.54 -7.79 -1.75
CA VAL A 606 15.62 -6.44 -2.32
C VAL A 606 15.60 -6.56 -3.84
N LEU A 607 14.41 -6.41 -4.43
CA LEU A 607 14.15 -6.67 -5.85
C LEU A 607 14.13 -5.41 -6.70
N ASN A 608 13.59 -4.30 -6.18
CA ASN A 608 13.29 -3.09 -6.95
C ASN A 608 14.52 -2.44 -7.60
N HIS A 609 15.63 -2.42 -6.88
CA HIS A 609 16.83 -1.69 -7.26
C HIS A 609 18.08 -2.52 -6.98
N ARG A 610 19.13 -2.33 -7.78
CA ARG A 610 20.36 -3.11 -7.70
C ARG A 610 21.55 -2.25 -8.10
N CYS A 611 22.65 -2.30 -7.35
CA CYS A 611 23.87 -1.58 -7.65
C CYS A 611 24.72 -2.32 -8.69
N ALA A 612 25.08 -1.62 -9.76
CA ALA A 612 25.97 -2.12 -10.80
C ALA A 612 27.43 -2.26 -10.34
N GLN A 613 28.13 -3.27 -10.85
CA GLN A 613 29.54 -3.53 -10.58
C GLN A 613 30.48 -2.68 -11.45
N TYR A 614 30.01 -2.25 -12.63
CA TYR A 614 30.83 -1.56 -13.62
C TYR A 614 30.13 -0.32 -14.19
N LYS A 615 30.93 0.57 -14.77
CA LYS A 615 30.45 1.74 -15.50
C LYS A 615 30.32 1.45 -16.99
N ASN A 616 29.31 2.02 -17.64
CA ASN A 616 29.25 2.09 -19.10
C ASN A 616 30.24 3.13 -19.67
N GLN A 617 30.25 3.27 -21.00
CA GLN A 617 31.15 4.19 -21.72
C GLN A 617 30.95 5.68 -21.33
N ASN A 618 29.76 6.04 -20.85
CA ASN A 618 29.41 7.39 -20.37
C ASN A 618 29.77 7.60 -18.88
N GLY A 619 30.36 6.60 -18.22
CA GLY A 619 30.73 6.65 -16.81
C GLY A 619 29.58 6.38 -15.82
N ILE A 620 28.43 5.90 -16.30
CA ILE A 620 27.23 5.63 -15.50
C ILE A 620 27.27 4.20 -14.94
N TRP A 621 26.91 4.04 -13.66
CA TRP A 621 26.86 2.73 -12.99
C TRP A 621 25.58 1.95 -13.35
N ASN A 622 25.57 1.32 -14.53
CA ASN A 622 24.42 0.52 -15.00
C ASN A 622 24.82 -0.81 -15.70
N ILE A 623 26.06 -1.26 -15.55
CA ILE A 623 26.54 -2.55 -16.07
C ILE A 623 26.79 -3.53 -14.91
N PHE A 624 26.05 -4.65 -14.90
CA PHE A 624 26.02 -5.59 -13.79
C PHE A 624 26.99 -6.77 -14.00
N GLY A 625 27.40 -7.36 -12.88
CA GLY A 625 28.26 -8.54 -12.81
C GLY A 625 27.62 -9.68 -11.99
N GLY A 626 28.45 -10.64 -11.62
CA GLY A 626 27.99 -11.90 -11.02
C GLY A 626 27.35 -12.81 -12.07
N ARG A 627 26.45 -13.70 -11.63
CA ARG A 627 25.68 -14.56 -12.56
C ARG A 627 24.62 -13.80 -13.36
N LEU A 628 24.10 -12.70 -12.78
CA LEU A 628 23.10 -11.83 -13.39
C LEU A 628 23.83 -10.62 -14.00
N ASN A 629 24.59 -10.89 -15.05
CA ASN A 629 25.46 -9.93 -15.76
C ASN A 629 24.67 -9.08 -16.78
N TRP A 630 23.58 -8.46 -16.32
CA TRP A 630 22.74 -7.58 -17.11
C TRP A 630 23.47 -6.31 -17.57
N ASP A 631 22.94 -5.65 -18.60
CA ASP A 631 23.35 -4.30 -19.02
C ASP A 631 22.27 -3.25 -18.65
N ASP A 632 22.40 -2.06 -19.22
CA ASP A 632 21.47 -0.94 -19.04
C ASP A 632 20.06 -1.19 -19.60
N SER A 633 19.82 -2.26 -20.37
CA SER A 633 18.45 -2.68 -20.75
C SER A 633 17.65 -3.28 -19.61
N ALA A 634 18.28 -3.70 -18.52
CA ALA A 634 17.61 -4.13 -17.29
C ALA A 634 17.25 -2.96 -16.34
N VAL A 635 17.60 -1.72 -16.69
CA VAL A 635 17.35 -0.50 -15.91
C VAL A 635 16.22 0.30 -16.57
N VAL A 636 15.30 0.84 -15.76
CA VAL A 636 14.16 1.63 -16.25
C VAL A 636 14.62 2.91 -16.97
N ALA A 637 13.97 3.24 -18.08
CA ALA A 637 14.38 4.34 -18.96
C ALA A 637 13.98 5.74 -18.47
N ASP A 638 13.22 5.85 -17.38
CA ASP A 638 12.81 7.11 -16.74
C ASP A 638 13.53 7.39 -15.41
N ASP A 639 14.61 6.66 -15.10
CA ASP A 639 15.58 7.09 -14.07
C ASP A 639 16.75 7.87 -14.71
N PRO A 640 16.77 9.22 -14.60
CA PRO A 640 17.79 10.05 -15.26
C PRO A 640 19.20 9.89 -14.67
N HIS A 641 19.33 9.34 -13.47
CA HIS A 641 20.62 9.16 -12.80
C HIS A 641 21.40 7.96 -13.35
N PHE A 642 20.67 6.90 -13.73
CA PHE A 642 21.23 5.62 -14.16
C PHE A 642 21.01 5.30 -15.64
N GLN A 643 20.30 6.17 -16.38
CA GLN A 643 20.24 6.18 -17.86
C GLN A 643 19.91 4.81 -18.45
N GLY A 644 18.81 4.20 -17.98
CA GLY A 644 18.36 2.90 -18.45
C GLY A 644 17.86 2.90 -19.89
N ARG A 645 17.83 1.70 -20.49
CA ARG A 645 17.29 1.42 -21.84
C ARG A 645 16.15 0.40 -21.82
N GLY A 646 15.65 0.03 -20.65
CA GLY A 646 14.45 -0.79 -20.50
C GLY A 646 13.18 -0.01 -20.80
N ASN A 647 12.05 -0.52 -20.32
CA ASN A 647 10.79 0.21 -20.28
C ASN A 647 10.77 1.25 -19.16
N LYS A 648 9.67 2.00 -19.05
CA LYS A 648 9.40 2.91 -17.93
C LYS A 648 9.16 2.16 -16.63
N SER A 649 9.37 2.83 -15.49
CA SER A 649 9.08 2.25 -14.18
C SER A 649 7.60 1.86 -14.04
N SER A 650 7.33 0.90 -13.17
CA SER A 650 5.97 0.43 -12.85
C SER A 650 5.53 0.79 -11.42
N GLY A 651 6.22 1.79 -10.85
CA GLY A 651 6.13 2.26 -9.48
C GLY A 651 7.24 3.27 -9.18
N ASP A 652 7.50 3.53 -7.91
CA ASP A 652 8.47 4.52 -7.44
C ASP A 652 9.95 4.18 -7.73
N ASN A 653 10.73 5.17 -8.17
CA ASN A 653 12.18 5.02 -8.33
C ASN A 653 12.93 5.31 -7.01
N PHE A 654 13.76 4.36 -6.56
CA PHE A 654 14.72 4.54 -5.48
C PHE A 654 15.99 5.24 -6.00
N HIS A 655 16.14 6.53 -5.74
CA HIS A 655 17.15 7.37 -6.43
C HIS A 655 18.63 7.06 -6.13
N ALA A 656 18.96 6.17 -5.19
CA ALA A 656 20.35 5.88 -4.82
C ALA A 656 20.96 4.65 -5.53
N ALA A 657 20.18 3.89 -6.30
CA ALA A 657 20.65 2.75 -7.09
C ALA A 657 19.80 2.55 -8.36
N PRO A 658 20.34 1.94 -9.43
CA PRO A 658 19.58 1.59 -10.63
C PRO A 658 18.28 0.83 -10.32
N ASN A 659 17.16 1.38 -10.78
CA ASN A 659 15.82 0.79 -10.64
C ASN A 659 15.58 -0.23 -11.78
N ILE A 660 15.11 -1.43 -11.43
CA ILE A 660 15.13 -2.61 -12.29
C ILE A 660 13.82 -2.76 -13.07
N ASP A 661 13.94 -2.96 -14.40
CA ASP A 661 12.81 -3.18 -15.27
C ASP A 661 12.29 -4.63 -15.20
N HIS A 662 11.43 -4.87 -14.21
CA HIS A 662 10.73 -6.14 -14.02
C HIS A 662 9.73 -6.49 -15.16
N SER A 663 9.48 -5.62 -16.14
CA SER A 663 8.67 -6.01 -17.30
C SER A 663 9.41 -6.99 -18.21
N GLN A 664 10.75 -6.87 -18.29
CA GLN A 664 11.60 -7.72 -19.13
C GLN A 664 11.49 -9.19 -18.73
N GLU A 665 11.33 -10.07 -19.72
CA GLU A 665 11.22 -11.51 -19.47
C GLU A 665 12.54 -12.11 -18.95
N PHE A 666 13.70 -11.62 -19.41
CA PHE A 666 15.00 -12.08 -18.92
C PHE A 666 15.22 -11.72 -17.44
N VAL A 667 14.93 -10.47 -17.04
CA VAL A 667 14.97 -10.04 -15.64
C VAL A 667 14.06 -10.92 -14.78
N ARG A 668 12.81 -11.17 -15.23
CA ARG A 668 11.89 -12.04 -14.48
C ARG A 668 12.36 -13.49 -14.39
N ARG A 669 12.90 -14.06 -15.48
CA ARG A 669 13.47 -15.42 -15.50
C ARG A 669 14.63 -15.53 -14.49
N ASP A 670 15.57 -14.61 -14.53
CA ASP A 670 16.79 -14.67 -13.75
C ASP A 670 16.52 -14.44 -12.25
N ILE A 671 15.55 -13.58 -11.91
CA ILE A 671 15.07 -13.42 -10.53
C ILE A 671 14.36 -14.70 -10.04
N LYS A 672 13.55 -15.36 -10.88
CA LYS A 672 12.91 -16.65 -10.52
C LYS A 672 13.96 -17.73 -10.25
N GLU A 673 15.03 -17.80 -11.06
CA GLU A 673 16.16 -18.71 -10.81
C GLU A 673 16.87 -18.41 -9.49
N TRP A 674 17.19 -17.13 -9.22
CA TRP A 674 17.84 -16.72 -7.98
C TRP A 674 17.01 -17.04 -6.73
N LEU A 675 15.71 -16.74 -6.73
CA LEU A 675 14.81 -17.04 -5.61
C LEU A 675 14.66 -18.56 -5.43
N HIS A 676 14.58 -19.34 -6.50
CA HIS A 676 14.56 -20.81 -6.42
C HIS A 676 15.88 -21.36 -5.84
N TRP A 677 17.02 -20.80 -6.26
CA TRP A 677 18.35 -21.13 -5.72
C TRP A 677 18.44 -20.80 -4.22
N LEU A 678 17.94 -19.65 -3.79
CA LEU A 678 17.87 -19.29 -2.37
C LEU A 678 17.04 -20.29 -1.54
N ARG A 679 15.87 -20.73 -2.03
CA ARG A 679 15.08 -21.77 -1.34
C ARG A 679 15.83 -23.09 -1.27
N LYS A 680 16.39 -23.55 -2.40
CA LYS A 680 17.02 -24.86 -2.53
C LYS A 680 18.34 -24.98 -1.78
N GLU A 681 19.22 -23.99 -1.91
CA GLU A 681 20.58 -24.06 -1.39
C GLU A 681 20.72 -23.53 0.04
N ILE A 682 19.89 -22.55 0.43
CA ILE A 682 19.96 -21.92 1.76
C ILE A 682 18.86 -22.47 2.69
N GLY A 683 17.75 -22.94 2.14
CA GLY A 683 16.62 -23.48 2.91
C GLY A 683 15.53 -22.46 3.24
N TYR A 684 15.49 -21.30 2.57
CA TYR A 684 14.46 -20.29 2.84
C TYR A 684 13.03 -20.82 2.58
N ASP A 685 12.18 -20.73 3.60
CA ASP A 685 10.77 -21.11 3.52
C ASP A 685 9.93 -20.07 2.78
N GLY A 686 10.31 -18.78 2.85
CA GLY A 686 9.55 -17.68 2.27
C GLY A 686 10.29 -16.34 2.25
N TRP A 687 9.54 -15.25 2.05
CA TRP A 687 10.11 -13.93 1.71
C TRP A 687 9.50 -12.77 2.52
N ARG A 688 10.34 -11.80 2.90
CA ARG A 688 9.94 -10.39 3.04
C ARG A 688 10.39 -9.67 1.78
N LEU A 689 9.47 -9.02 1.10
CA LEU A 689 9.72 -8.30 -0.15
C LEU A 689 9.90 -6.81 0.18
N ASP A 690 11.08 -6.28 -0.14
CA ASP A 690 11.47 -4.89 0.08
C ASP A 690 10.75 -3.92 -0.88
N PHE A 691 10.43 -2.71 -0.40
CA PHE A 691 10.04 -1.55 -1.22
C PHE A 691 9.05 -1.86 -2.36
N VAL A 692 8.00 -2.64 -2.09
CA VAL A 692 7.11 -3.18 -3.14
C VAL A 692 6.16 -2.16 -3.78
N ARG A 693 6.26 -0.87 -3.40
CA ARG A 693 5.65 0.27 -4.12
C ARG A 693 6.47 0.68 -5.36
N GLY A 694 7.73 0.24 -5.46
CA GLY A 694 8.62 0.58 -6.56
C GLY A 694 8.31 -0.13 -7.90
N PHE A 695 7.59 -1.25 -7.86
CA PHE A 695 7.25 -2.03 -9.05
C PHE A 695 5.89 -2.74 -8.92
N TRP A 696 5.28 -3.08 -10.06
CA TRP A 696 3.94 -3.66 -10.09
C TRP A 696 3.86 -5.04 -9.41
N GLY A 697 2.91 -5.19 -8.47
CA GLY A 697 2.70 -6.41 -7.68
C GLY A 697 2.36 -7.67 -8.50
N GLY A 698 1.94 -7.54 -9.77
CA GLY A 698 1.80 -8.68 -10.67
C GLY A 698 3.12 -9.36 -11.02
N TYR A 699 4.26 -8.67 -10.93
CA TYR A 699 5.58 -9.31 -11.02
C TYR A 699 5.91 -10.10 -9.74
N VAL A 700 5.43 -9.65 -8.58
CA VAL A 700 5.53 -10.41 -7.32
C VAL A 700 4.72 -11.70 -7.40
N LYS A 701 3.48 -11.68 -7.92
CA LYS A 701 2.70 -12.89 -8.23
C LYS A 701 3.54 -13.89 -9.05
N ASP A 702 4.13 -13.42 -10.14
CA ASP A 702 5.00 -14.19 -11.04
C ASP A 702 6.18 -14.87 -10.31
N TYR A 703 6.76 -14.20 -9.31
CA TYR A 703 7.85 -14.75 -8.49
C TYR A 703 7.34 -15.75 -7.44
N LEU A 704 6.21 -15.48 -6.79
CA LEU A 704 5.64 -16.34 -5.75
C LEU A 704 5.05 -17.64 -6.34
N GLU A 705 4.42 -17.58 -7.52
CA GLU A 705 3.96 -18.77 -8.25
C GLU A 705 5.13 -19.64 -8.74
N ALA A 706 6.24 -19.03 -9.17
CA ALA A 706 7.42 -19.76 -9.62
C ALA A 706 8.29 -20.34 -8.48
N THR A 707 8.15 -19.81 -7.25
CA THR A 707 9.01 -20.16 -6.10
C THR A 707 8.27 -20.88 -4.97
N GLU A 708 6.95 -20.94 -5.02
CA GLU A 708 6.04 -21.66 -4.10
C GLU A 708 6.39 -21.54 -2.59
N PRO A 709 6.59 -20.32 -2.04
CA PRO A 709 6.98 -20.14 -0.65
C PRO A 709 5.83 -20.44 0.33
N TYR A 710 6.20 -20.78 1.56
CA TYR A 710 5.29 -21.00 2.70
C TYR A 710 4.59 -19.72 3.17
N PHE A 711 5.27 -18.58 3.07
CA PHE A 711 4.79 -17.29 3.56
C PHE A 711 5.49 -16.16 2.77
N ALA A 712 4.77 -15.09 2.46
CA ALA A 712 5.31 -13.93 1.76
C ALA A 712 4.65 -12.64 2.25
N VAL A 713 5.46 -11.65 2.64
CA VAL A 713 4.97 -10.33 3.07
C VAL A 713 5.65 -9.20 2.29
N GLY A 714 4.86 -8.29 1.73
CA GLY A 714 5.35 -7.07 1.08
C GLY A 714 5.37 -5.85 2.00
N GLU A 715 6.41 -5.04 1.88
CA GLU A 715 6.45 -3.69 2.46
C GLU A 715 5.81 -2.66 1.53
N TYR A 716 4.47 -2.59 1.54
CA TYR A 716 3.78 -1.46 0.93
C TYR A 716 3.66 -0.34 1.97
N TRP A 717 4.75 0.42 2.16
CA TRP A 717 4.76 1.60 3.02
C TRP A 717 4.42 2.84 2.20
N ASP A 718 3.31 3.50 2.56
CA ASP A 718 2.90 4.76 1.95
C ASP A 718 2.52 5.82 3.00
N SER A 719 2.25 7.05 2.55
CA SER A 719 1.83 8.16 3.41
C SER A 719 0.35 8.04 3.80
N LEU A 720 0.07 8.10 5.11
CA LEU A 720 -1.28 8.26 5.65
C LEU A 720 -1.91 9.60 5.23
N SER A 721 -3.23 9.69 5.36
CA SER A 721 -3.98 10.94 5.13
C SER A 721 -3.89 11.89 6.34
N TYR A 722 -3.59 13.15 6.07
CA TYR A 722 -3.50 14.23 7.07
C TYR A 722 -4.20 15.50 6.57
N THR A 723 -5.08 16.05 7.41
CA THR A 723 -5.74 17.35 7.17
C THR A 723 -5.15 18.39 8.12
N TYR A 724 -4.55 19.46 7.58
CA TYR A 724 -3.84 20.51 8.34
C TYR A 724 -2.73 20.01 9.30
N GLY A 725 -2.14 18.84 9.02
CA GLY A 725 -1.11 18.20 9.86
C GLY A 725 -1.67 17.26 10.94
N GLU A 726 -3.00 17.21 11.10
CA GLU A 726 -3.67 16.24 11.95
C GLU A 726 -3.97 14.97 11.16
N MET A 727 -3.66 13.78 11.71
CA MET A 727 -3.96 12.51 11.03
C MET A 727 -5.48 12.33 10.95
N ASP A 728 -6.00 12.07 9.75
CA ASP A 728 -7.42 11.85 9.53
C ASP A 728 -7.91 10.59 10.27
N HIS A 729 -9.19 10.58 10.68
CA HIS A 729 -9.78 9.40 11.31
C HIS A 729 -9.97 8.26 10.31
N ASN A 730 -10.54 8.58 9.15
CA ASN A 730 -10.71 7.63 8.07
C ASN A 730 -9.39 7.50 7.29
N GLN A 731 -8.84 6.29 7.23
CA GLN A 731 -7.64 5.94 6.48
C GLN A 731 -7.95 4.88 5.41
N ASP A 732 -9.21 4.77 4.99
CA ASP A 732 -9.70 3.79 4.02
C ASP A 732 -8.90 3.85 2.71
N ALA A 733 -8.61 5.05 2.22
CA ALA A 733 -7.79 5.25 1.04
C ALA A 733 -6.36 4.68 1.17
N HIS A 734 -5.78 4.64 2.38
CA HIS A 734 -4.46 4.07 2.62
C HIS A 734 -4.50 2.54 2.70
N ARG A 735 -5.43 1.97 3.48
CA ARG A 735 -5.62 0.50 3.52
C ARG A 735 -6.08 -0.07 2.19
N GLN A 736 -6.82 0.70 1.38
CA GLN A 736 -7.18 0.32 0.01
C GLN A 736 -5.93 0.15 -0.86
N ARG A 737 -4.99 1.11 -0.89
CA ARG A 737 -3.76 0.99 -1.72
C ARG A 737 -2.91 -0.24 -1.37
N ILE A 738 -2.82 -0.59 -0.08
CA ILE A 738 -2.17 -1.85 0.35
C ILE A 738 -2.95 -3.07 -0.16
N ILE A 739 -4.28 -3.04 -0.11
CA ILE A 739 -5.15 -4.12 -0.61
C ILE A 739 -5.14 -4.23 -2.14
N ASP A 740 -5.00 -3.12 -2.87
CA ASP A 740 -4.82 -3.10 -4.32
C ASP A 740 -3.50 -3.76 -4.72
N TRP A 741 -2.42 -3.50 -3.96
CA TRP A 741 -1.16 -4.20 -4.13
C TRP A 741 -1.28 -5.71 -3.79
N ILE A 742 -1.93 -6.08 -2.68
CA ILE A 742 -2.20 -7.48 -2.35
C ILE A 742 -2.99 -8.16 -3.49
N ASN A 743 -4.02 -7.50 -4.03
CA ASN A 743 -4.79 -7.97 -5.18
C ASN A 743 -3.94 -8.12 -6.45
N ALA A 744 -3.00 -7.21 -6.71
CA ALA A 744 -2.04 -7.33 -7.81
C ALA A 744 -1.12 -8.57 -7.65
N THR A 745 -0.78 -8.97 -6.42
CA THR A 745 -0.12 -10.26 -6.16
C THR A 745 -1.05 -11.48 -6.32
N ASN A 746 -2.28 -11.31 -6.83
CA ASN A 746 -3.38 -12.30 -6.78
C ASN A 746 -3.77 -12.73 -5.35
N GLY A 747 -3.32 -11.99 -4.33
CA GLY A 747 -3.40 -12.39 -2.92
C GLY A 747 -2.41 -13.50 -2.53
N THR A 748 -1.35 -13.74 -3.31
CA THR A 748 -0.29 -14.70 -2.96
C THR A 748 0.69 -14.16 -1.92
N ALA A 749 0.77 -12.84 -1.75
CA ALA A 749 1.43 -12.18 -0.62
C ALA A 749 0.42 -11.62 0.40
N GLY A 750 0.83 -11.53 1.67
CA GLY A 750 0.32 -10.54 2.61
C GLY A 750 1.11 -9.24 2.50
N ALA A 751 0.73 -8.22 3.28
CA ALA A 751 1.49 -6.97 3.40
C ALA A 751 1.59 -6.52 4.86
N PHE A 752 2.61 -5.75 5.18
CA PHE A 752 2.70 -5.09 6.48
C PHE A 752 1.55 -4.09 6.67
N ASP A 753 0.81 -4.17 7.78
CA ASP A 753 -0.31 -3.28 8.07
C ASP A 753 0.19 -1.94 8.62
N VAL A 754 0.84 -1.18 7.75
CA VAL A 754 1.34 0.18 7.99
C VAL A 754 0.20 1.12 8.45
N THR A 755 -1.04 0.86 8.00
CA THR A 755 -2.23 1.57 8.46
C THR A 755 -2.48 1.36 9.96
N THR A 756 -2.44 0.11 10.44
CA THR A 756 -2.54 -0.20 11.87
C THR A 756 -1.36 0.37 12.65
N LYS A 757 -0.11 0.24 12.18
CA LYS A 757 1.10 0.82 12.82
C LYS A 757 0.91 2.31 13.11
N GLY A 758 0.51 3.09 12.11
CA GLY A 758 0.37 4.54 12.25
C GLY A 758 -0.84 4.99 13.07
N ILE A 759 -2.00 4.35 12.90
CA ILE A 759 -3.18 4.70 13.72
C ILE A 759 -2.93 4.36 15.19
N LEU A 760 -2.31 3.22 15.46
CA LEU A 760 -1.97 2.78 16.82
C LEU A 760 -0.91 3.68 17.47
N HIS A 761 0.07 4.19 16.70
CA HIS A 761 0.98 5.25 17.14
C HIS A 761 0.20 6.49 17.60
N SER A 762 -0.60 7.12 16.73
CA SER A 762 -1.33 8.34 17.08
C SER A 762 -2.35 8.13 18.20
N THR A 763 -3.00 6.96 18.29
CA THR A 763 -3.87 6.59 19.43
C THR A 763 -3.12 6.63 20.76
N LEU A 764 -1.94 6.01 20.84
CA LEU A 764 -1.20 5.87 22.10
C LEU A 764 -0.47 7.15 22.50
N GLU A 765 0.03 7.90 21.51
CA GLU A 765 0.65 9.22 21.67
C GLU A 765 -0.35 10.25 22.21
N ARG A 766 -1.52 10.38 21.57
CA ARG A 766 -2.50 11.45 21.84
C ARG A 766 -3.54 11.08 22.88
N CYS A 767 -3.58 9.81 23.30
CA CYS A 767 -4.69 9.19 24.03
C CYS A 767 -6.03 9.40 23.27
N GLU A 768 -6.08 8.78 22.10
CA GLU A 768 -7.21 8.81 21.15
C GLU A 768 -7.60 7.37 20.78
N TYR A 769 -8.04 6.58 21.76
CA TYR A 769 -8.36 5.16 21.61
C TYR A 769 -9.66 4.90 20.81
N TRP A 770 -10.46 5.94 20.59
CA TRP A 770 -11.61 5.93 19.68
C TRP A 770 -11.19 5.65 18.22
N ARG A 771 -9.99 6.07 17.79
CA ARG A 771 -9.48 5.82 16.43
C ARG A 771 -9.31 4.35 16.09
N LEU A 772 -9.29 3.46 17.08
CA LEU A 772 -9.19 2.00 16.87
C LEU A 772 -10.51 1.33 16.45
N SER A 773 -11.55 2.13 16.15
CA SER A 773 -12.78 1.69 15.50
C SER A 773 -13.07 2.56 14.27
N ASP A 774 -13.25 1.92 13.11
CA ASP A 774 -13.82 2.60 11.95
C ASP A 774 -15.34 2.84 12.11
N GLU A 775 -15.92 3.54 11.14
CA GLU A 775 -17.36 3.88 11.07
C GLU A 775 -18.29 2.66 11.04
N LYS A 776 -17.75 1.47 10.77
CA LYS A 776 -18.47 0.19 10.67
C LYS A 776 -18.26 -0.68 11.92
N GLY A 777 -17.58 -0.17 12.95
CA GLY A 777 -17.29 -0.90 14.20
C GLY A 777 -16.17 -1.94 14.08
N LYS A 778 -15.33 -1.83 13.05
CA LYS A 778 -14.19 -2.74 12.77
C LYS A 778 -12.85 -2.07 13.09
N PRO A 779 -11.75 -2.83 13.18
CA PRO A 779 -10.41 -2.25 13.17
C PRO A 779 -10.19 -1.33 11.96
N PRO A 780 -9.41 -0.24 12.10
CA PRO A 780 -9.28 0.80 11.08
C PRO A 780 -8.16 0.53 10.06
N GLY A 781 -7.28 -0.44 10.30
CA GLY A 781 -6.20 -0.82 9.37
C GLY A 781 -6.61 -1.87 8.34
N VAL A 782 -5.63 -2.44 7.64
CA VAL A 782 -5.83 -3.57 6.69
C VAL A 782 -6.47 -4.76 7.40
N VAL A 783 -6.10 -4.99 8.67
CA VAL A 783 -6.68 -6.02 9.54
C VAL A 783 -8.20 -5.90 9.75
N GLY A 784 -8.82 -4.75 9.47
CA GLY A 784 -10.29 -4.61 9.50
C GLY A 784 -11.01 -5.14 8.26
N TRP A 785 -10.30 -5.23 7.13
CA TRP A 785 -10.85 -5.59 5.82
C TRP A 785 -10.37 -6.96 5.35
N TRP A 786 -9.06 -7.20 5.36
CA TRP A 786 -8.45 -8.48 4.97
C TRP A 786 -7.54 -9.01 6.08
N PRO A 787 -8.12 -9.47 7.21
CA PRO A 787 -7.36 -9.82 8.41
C PRO A 787 -6.34 -10.93 8.18
N SER A 788 -6.59 -11.89 7.28
CA SER A 788 -5.57 -12.88 6.92
C SER A 788 -4.31 -12.22 6.34
N ARG A 789 -4.44 -11.39 5.30
CA ARG A 789 -3.31 -10.78 4.58
C ARG A 789 -2.63 -9.60 5.30
N ALA A 790 -3.03 -9.27 6.53
CA ALA A 790 -2.47 -8.18 7.33
C ALA A 790 -1.36 -8.68 8.27
N VAL A 791 -0.10 -8.29 8.01
CA VAL A 791 1.03 -8.52 8.91
C VAL A 791 1.19 -7.31 9.84
N THR A 792 0.57 -7.37 11.01
CA THR A 792 0.51 -6.25 11.97
C THR A 792 1.80 -6.13 12.76
N PHE A 793 2.35 -4.92 12.89
CA PHE A 793 3.59 -4.65 13.61
C PHE A 793 3.50 -3.33 14.38
N ILE A 794 4.34 -3.13 15.40
CA ILE A 794 4.45 -1.84 16.11
C ILE A 794 5.75 -1.09 15.79
N GLU A 795 6.77 -1.80 15.31
CA GLU A 795 8.09 -1.27 15.00
C GLU A 795 8.83 -2.23 14.05
N ASN A 796 9.67 -1.69 13.16
CA ASN A 796 10.65 -2.46 12.37
C ASN A 796 12.05 -1.82 12.50
N HIS A 797 13.00 -2.16 11.61
CA HIS A 797 14.35 -1.57 11.63
C HIS A 797 14.38 -0.07 11.25
N ASP A 798 13.45 0.41 10.41
CA ASP A 798 13.43 1.79 9.92
C ASP A 798 12.64 2.71 10.83
N THR A 799 11.43 2.29 11.22
CA THR A 799 10.57 3.08 12.10
C THR A 799 11.19 3.18 13.49
N GLY A 800 11.85 2.10 13.95
CA GLY A 800 12.56 2.01 15.23
C GLY A 800 14.08 1.98 15.10
N SER A 801 14.71 1.02 15.80
CA SER A 801 16.17 0.81 15.85
C SER A 801 16.99 2.10 16.01
N THR A 802 18.05 2.32 15.21
CA THR A 802 18.82 3.57 15.17
C THR A 802 18.31 4.58 14.14
N GLN A 803 17.74 4.17 13.00
CA GLN A 803 17.12 5.08 12.02
C GLN A 803 16.03 5.96 12.68
N GLY A 804 15.02 5.33 13.27
CA GLY A 804 14.00 6.00 14.07
C GLY A 804 13.01 6.84 13.28
N HIS A 805 12.75 6.53 12.02
CA HIS A 805 11.93 7.34 11.12
C HIS A 805 10.48 7.52 11.61
N TRP A 806 9.95 6.59 12.42
CA TRP A 806 8.57 6.66 12.92
C TRP A 806 8.38 5.87 14.23
N ARG A 807 9.24 6.18 15.21
CA ARG A 807 9.33 5.44 16.49
C ARG A 807 7.96 5.37 17.18
N PHE A 808 7.62 4.19 17.67
CA PHE A 808 6.41 3.98 18.46
C PHE A 808 6.47 4.79 19.78
N PRO A 809 5.34 5.25 20.34
CA PRO A 809 5.36 6.09 21.54
C PRO A 809 6.01 5.39 22.75
N GLY A 810 7.09 5.97 23.27
CA GLY A 810 7.92 5.37 24.31
C GLY A 810 7.17 5.10 25.62
N GLY A 811 7.35 3.90 26.17
CA GLY A 811 6.64 3.42 27.37
C GLY A 811 5.18 3.00 27.13
N LYS A 812 4.73 2.91 25.87
CA LYS A 812 3.42 2.43 25.40
C LYS A 812 3.49 1.19 24.48
N GLU A 813 4.69 0.71 24.17
CA GLU A 813 5.02 -0.43 23.31
C GLU A 813 4.22 -1.68 23.69
N ILE A 814 4.13 -1.99 24.99
CA ILE A 814 3.40 -3.17 25.45
C ILE A 814 1.88 -3.08 25.26
N GLN A 815 1.30 -1.87 25.15
CA GLN A 815 -0.10 -1.72 24.72
C GLN A 815 -0.25 -1.99 23.22
N GLY A 816 0.76 -1.61 22.43
CA GLY A 816 0.85 -1.98 21.02
C GLY A 816 0.91 -3.49 20.83
N TYR A 817 1.76 -4.18 21.60
CA TYR A 817 1.83 -5.64 21.61
C TYR A 817 0.55 -6.31 22.15
N ALA A 818 -0.06 -5.77 23.21
CA ALA A 818 -1.36 -6.27 23.71
C ALA A 818 -2.46 -6.15 22.65
N TYR A 819 -2.42 -5.13 21.78
CA TYR A 819 -3.25 -5.06 20.58
C TYR A 819 -2.87 -6.18 19.58
N ILE A 820 -1.71 -6.11 18.95
CA ILE A 820 -1.40 -6.98 17.78
C ILE A 820 -1.34 -8.48 18.12
N LEU A 821 -0.89 -8.86 19.32
CA LEU A 821 -0.79 -10.29 19.70
C LEU A 821 -2.16 -10.90 20.05
N THR A 822 -3.13 -10.10 20.49
CA THR A 822 -4.51 -10.59 20.77
C THR A 822 -5.44 -10.48 19.58
N HIS A 823 -5.13 -9.64 18.59
CA HIS A 823 -6.00 -9.35 17.46
C HIS A 823 -5.80 -10.32 16.27
N PRO A 824 -6.70 -10.28 15.26
CA PRO A 824 -6.48 -10.93 13.97
C PRO A 824 -5.26 -10.34 13.24
N GLY A 825 -4.93 -10.85 12.05
CA GLY A 825 -3.63 -10.59 11.43
C GLY A 825 -2.52 -11.50 11.96
N THR A 826 -1.38 -11.47 11.26
CA THR A 826 -0.13 -12.13 11.66
C THR A 826 0.74 -11.10 12.40
N PRO A 827 0.91 -11.20 13.73
CA PRO A 827 1.73 -10.25 14.47
C PRO A 827 3.23 -10.45 14.21
N SER A 828 3.92 -9.33 13.99
CA SER A 828 5.37 -9.24 13.95
C SER A 828 5.92 -8.56 15.20
N VAL A 829 6.93 -9.17 15.84
CA VAL A 829 7.63 -8.64 17.00
C VAL A 829 9.03 -8.19 16.60
N PHE A 830 9.38 -6.97 17.01
CA PHE A 830 10.66 -6.35 16.68
C PHE A 830 11.81 -6.85 17.57
N HIS A 831 13.00 -6.99 16.99
CA HIS A 831 14.20 -7.53 17.62
C HIS A 831 14.54 -6.85 18.95
N ASP A 832 14.67 -5.53 18.94
CA ASP A 832 15.11 -4.77 20.12
C ASP A 832 14.12 -4.90 21.28
N HIS A 833 12.83 -5.04 20.96
CA HIS A 833 11.77 -5.22 21.95
C HIS A 833 11.75 -6.63 22.56
N ILE A 834 11.99 -7.69 21.77
CA ILE A 834 11.98 -9.06 22.33
C ILE A 834 13.22 -9.37 23.18
N PHE A 835 14.35 -8.70 22.93
CA PHE A 835 15.56 -8.80 23.77
C PHE A 835 15.68 -7.67 24.82
N SER A 836 14.55 -7.04 25.20
CA SER A 836 14.45 -6.01 26.24
C SER A 836 13.72 -6.49 27.51
N GLU A 837 13.45 -5.56 28.44
CA GLU A 837 12.57 -5.77 29.59
C GLU A 837 11.16 -6.27 29.21
N TYR A 838 10.67 -5.96 28.00
CA TYR A 838 9.36 -6.40 27.51
C TYR A 838 9.26 -7.90 27.19
N GLN A 839 10.36 -8.66 27.16
CA GLN A 839 10.39 -10.08 26.78
C GLN A 839 9.35 -10.93 27.56
N SER A 840 9.21 -10.68 28.87
CA SER A 840 8.33 -11.47 29.75
C SER A 840 6.85 -11.23 29.47
N GLU A 841 6.46 -9.97 29.25
CA GLU A 841 5.09 -9.60 28.89
C GLU A 841 4.76 -10.07 27.47
N ILE A 842 5.66 -9.87 26.49
CA ILE A 842 5.48 -10.35 25.10
C ILE A 842 5.31 -11.88 25.07
N SER A 843 6.14 -12.64 25.80
CA SER A 843 6.00 -14.10 25.88
C SER A 843 4.68 -14.53 26.54
N THR A 844 4.18 -13.78 27.52
CA THR A 844 2.87 -14.01 28.13
C THR A 844 1.73 -13.76 27.12
N LEU A 845 1.82 -12.70 26.32
CA LEU A 845 0.87 -12.38 25.25
C LEU A 845 0.86 -13.45 24.14
N ILE A 846 2.04 -13.94 23.72
CA ILE A 846 2.17 -15.05 22.77
C ILE A 846 1.57 -16.34 23.34
N SER A 847 1.82 -16.66 24.61
CA SER A 847 1.20 -17.81 25.29
C SER A 847 -0.33 -17.74 25.28
N ILE A 848 -0.90 -16.56 25.55
CA ILE A 848 -2.35 -16.32 25.49
C ILE A 848 -2.89 -16.56 24.07
N ARG A 849 -2.24 -15.99 23.04
CA ARG A 849 -2.62 -16.19 21.63
C ARG A 849 -2.66 -17.67 21.25
N ASN A 850 -1.56 -18.39 21.56
CA ASN A 850 -1.35 -19.78 21.16
C ASN A 850 -2.27 -20.78 21.87
N ARG A 851 -2.64 -20.54 23.14
CA ARG A 851 -3.56 -21.42 23.88
C ARG A 851 -5.03 -21.19 23.55
N ASN A 852 -5.42 -19.96 23.19
CA ASN A 852 -6.78 -19.64 22.71
C ASN A 852 -7.00 -19.93 21.22
N LYS A 853 -5.95 -20.36 20.50
CA LYS A 853 -5.97 -20.61 19.05
C LYS A 853 -6.45 -19.39 18.26
N ILE A 854 -5.99 -18.20 18.68
CA ILE A 854 -6.19 -16.96 17.92
C ILE A 854 -5.26 -17.01 16.71
N ASN A 855 -5.80 -16.66 15.55
CA ASN A 855 -5.15 -16.77 14.25
C ASN A 855 -5.45 -15.54 13.39
N CYS A 856 -4.83 -15.43 12.22
CA CYS A 856 -4.98 -14.27 11.34
C CYS A 856 -6.43 -14.02 10.88
N ARG A 857 -7.30 -15.04 10.89
CA ARG A 857 -8.74 -14.97 10.54
C ARG A 857 -9.67 -14.92 11.75
N SER A 858 -9.16 -14.84 12.98
CA SER A 858 -10.01 -14.71 14.17
C SER A 858 -10.98 -13.53 14.05
N THR A 859 -12.14 -13.67 14.67
CA THR A 859 -13.18 -12.63 14.70
C THR A 859 -12.87 -11.60 15.78
N VAL A 860 -13.11 -10.32 15.51
CA VAL A 860 -12.94 -9.24 16.49
C VAL A 860 -14.22 -8.40 16.58
N LYS A 861 -14.69 -8.21 17.80
CA LYS A 861 -15.86 -7.40 18.14
C LYS A 861 -15.42 -6.29 19.08
N ILE A 862 -15.32 -5.06 18.55
CA ILE A 862 -15.05 -3.87 19.36
C ILE A 862 -16.26 -3.67 20.28
N VAL A 863 -16.00 -3.59 21.59
CA VAL A 863 -17.03 -3.37 22.62
C VAL A 863 -16.88 -2.02 23.31
N LYS A 864 -15.72 -1.36 23.16
CA LYS A 864 -15.48 -0.01 23.65
C LYS A 864 -14.39 0.69 22.83
N ALA A 865 -14.64 1.91 22.38
CA ALA A 865 -13.67 2.78 21.71
C ALA A 865 -13.94 4.24 22.12
N GLU A 866 -13.34 4.66 23.24
CA GLU A 866 -13.54 5.98 23.85
C GLU A 866 -12.21 6.76 23.92
N ARG A 867 -12.20 7.96 24.51
CA ARG A 867 -10.97 8.76 24.62
C ARG A 867 -9.87 8.08 25.42
N ASP A 868 -10.18 7.38 26.51
CA ASP A 868 -9.20 6.83 27.44
C ASP A 868 -9.10 5.30 27.40
N VAL A 869 -9.92 4.61 26.60
CA VAL A 869 -9.96 3.14 26.55
C VAL A 869 -10.42 2.59 25.21
N TYR A 870 -9.69 1.59 24.72
CA TYR A 870 -10.16 0.64 23.71
C TYR A 870 -10.33 -0.73 24.36
N ALA A 871 -11.42 -1.43 24.04
CA ALA A 871 -11.62 -2.82 24.42
C ALA A 871 -12.37 -3.60 23.32
N ALA A 872 -11.94 -4.83 23.10
CA ALA A 872 -12.51 -5.74 22.10
C ALA A 872 -12.59 -7.17 22.65
N MET A 873 -13.52 -7.96 22.10
CA MET A 873 -13.58 -9.41 22.28
C MET A 873 -13.07 -10.10 21.01
N ILE A 874 -12.26 -11.14 21.16
CA ILE A 874 -11.66 -11.88 20.05
C ILE A 874 -12.05 -13.36 20.16
N ASP A 875 -12.67 -13.90 19.10
CA ASP A 875 -13.35 -15.21 19.04
C ASP A 875 -14.36 -15.48 20.18
N GLU A 876 -14.78 -14.43 20.90
CA GLU A 876 -15.46 -14.50 22.19
C GLU A 876 -14.69 -15.32 23.28
N LYS A 877 -13.45 -15.73 23.02
CA LYS A 877 -12.54 -16.46 23.93
C LYS A 877 -11.72 -15.49 24.77
N LEU A 878 -11.29 -14.38 24.15
CA LEU A 878 -10.51 -13.33 24.79
C LEU A 878 -11.32 -12.03 24.87
N ALA A 879 -11.11 -11.28 25.94
CA ALA A 879 -11.39 -9.86 25.99
C ALA A 879 -10.08 -9.11 26.28
N MET A 880 -9.73 -8.12 25.46
CA MET A 880 -8.53 -7.30 25.62
C MET A 880 -8.94 -5.84 25.84
N LYS A 881 -8.17 -5.13 26.66
CA LYS A 881 -8.27 -3.69 26.90
C LYS A 881 -6.89 -3.02 26.91
N ILE A 882 -6.80 -1.82 26.35
CA ILE A 882 -5.68 -0.86 26.47
C ILE A 882 -6.18 0.55 26.83
N GLY A 883 -5.27 1.47 27.15
CA GLY A 883 -5.53 2.84 27.58
C GLY A 883 -5.79 3.01 29.08
N PRO A 884 -5.63 4.19 29.69
CA PRO A 884 -5.74 4.37 31.14
C PRO A 884 -7.17 4.17 31.70
N GLY A 885 -8.20 4.20 30.85
CA GLY A 885 -9.61 4.11 31.23
C GLY A 885 -10.06 2.76 31.80
N ARG A 886 -11.32 2.70 32.23
CA ARG A 886 -11.91 1.49 32.85
C ARG A 886 -12.79 0.69 31.89
N TYR A 887 -12.53 -0.61 31.83
CA TYR A 887 -13.37 -1.65 31.27
C TYR A 887 -13.10 -2.96 32.02
N LYS A 888 -14.12 -3.83 32.08
CA LYS A 888 -14.05 -5.25 32.44
C LYS A 888 -15.16 -5.94 31.63
N PRO A 889 -14.94 -7.12 31.04
CA PRO A 889 -16.02 -7.88 30.42
C PRO A 889 -17.12 -8.23 31.44
N SER A 890 -18.37 -8.23 31.00
CA SER A 890 -19.51 -8.64 31.81
C SER A 890 -19.60 -10.17 31.88
N ASN A 891 -19.83 -10.71 33.09
CA ASN A 891 -20.22 -12.10 33.28
C ASN A 891 -21.67 -12.28 32.78
N GLY A 892 -21.81 -12.53 31.48
CA GLY A 892 -23.06 -12.96 30.86
C GLY A 892 -23.17 -14.48 30.87
N SER A 893 -23.28 -15.09 29.69
CA SER A 893 -23.25 -16.55 29.50
C SER A 893 -21.87 -17.19 29.65
N ARG A 894 -20.79 -16.41 29.77
CA ARG A 894 -19.41 -16.88 29.98
C ARG A 894 -18.80 -16.24 31.22
N ASN A 895 -17.96 -16.99 31.93
CA ASN A 895 -17.16 -16.46 33.03
C ASN A 895 -15.84 -15.92 32.49
N TRP A 896 -15.38 -14.78 33.02
CA TRP A 896 -14.15 -14.13 32.58
C TRP A 896 -13.12 -14.11 33.70
N SER A 897 -12.00 -14.83 33.50
CA SER A 897 -10.83 -14.83 34.38
C SER A 897 -9.78 -13.83 33.90
N LEU A 898 -8.97 -13.25 34.80
CA LEU A 898 -7.89 -12.33 34.41
C LEU A 898 -6.66 -13.14 34.01
N ALA A 899 -6.23 -12.99 32.75
CA ALA A 899 -5.13 -13.75 32.16
C ALA A 899 -3.79 -13.01 32.16
N ALA A 900 -3.82 -11.69 31.96
CA ALA A 900 -2.65 -10.81 32.06
C ALA A 900 -3.06 -9.36 32.39
N GLU A 901 -2.16 -8.62 33.03
CA GLU A 901 -2.29 -7.20 33.34
C GLU A 901 -0.90 -6.57 33.38
N GLY A 902 -0.77 -5.37 32.82
CA GLY A 902 0.44 -4.56 32.89
C GLY A 902 0.11 -3.07 32.76
N ARG A 903 1.05 -2.26 32.24
CA ARG A 903 0.85 -0.79 32.15
C ARG A 903 -0.29 -0.46 31.18
N ASP A 904 -1.38 0.08 31.73
CA ASP A 904 -2.65 0.43 31.07
C ASP A 904 -3.41 -0.73 30.37
N TYR A 905 -2.83 -1.92 30.16
CA TYR A 905 -3.50 -3.05 29.49
C TYR A 905 -4.01 -4.14 30.45
N LYS A 906 -5.07 -4.84 30.05
CA LYS A 906 -5.62 -6.03 30.72
C LYS A 906 -6.18 -7.01 29.68
N ILE A 907 -6.01 -8.30 29.93
CA ILE A 907 -6.58 -9.38 29.11
C ILE A 907 -7.31 -10.37 30.02
N TRP A 908 -8.49 -10.82 29.56
CA TRP A 908 -9.29 -11.84 30.21
C TRP A 908 -9.54 -13.02 29.26
N GLU A 909 -9.55 -14.22 29.84
CA GLU A 909 -9.91 -15.47 29.16
C GLU A 909 -11.30 -15.93 29.61
N ALA A 910 -12.11 -16.34 28.65
CA ALA A 910 -13.39 -16.99 28.89
C ALA A 910 -13.17 -18.41 29.46
N SER A 911 -14.05 -18.81 30.38
CA SER A 911 -14.14 -20.14 30.99
C SER A 911 -15.49 -20.78 30.69
#